data_AF-A0A6N2DPX2-F1
#
_entry.id   AF-A0A6N2DPX2-F1
#
_cell.length_a   1.000
_cell.length_b   1.000
_cell.length_c   1.000
_cell.angle_alpha   90.00
_cell.angle_beta   90.00
_cell.angle_gamma   90.00
#
_symmetry.space_group_name_H-M   'P 1'
#
loop_
_entity.id
_entity.type
_entity.pdbx_description
1 polymer ?
#
loop_
_entity_poly.entity_id
_entity_poly.type
_entity_poly.pdbx_seq_one_letter_code
_entity_poly.pdbx_strand_id
1 'polypeptide(L)'
;MTCNYDAIRRDNERRYGTDIGRIGPMLLADRYDDRTHFIFELLQNAEDALARRTGWQGPRSVRFHLTRDALQFGHFGQPFDEADVRGICGIGESTKDLTAIGRFGIGFKSVYALTDRPEIHSGREDFAIENFVWPITAPSRDRDADETVILIPLKFDDEATHEEVVAGLERLGASTLLFLREIEEVQWSVEGGRSGIYLRESEEIDRGVRRVTVIGHEREEAEVDEEWLIFSRPVLHDGRSVGHVEIAFSIVRDEKSKTESLRALGRSPLVVYFPTVVETHLGFLIQGPYRTTPSRDNVPQRDPWNQGLIGETASLLAEALRWLRDHNLLDTTALRCLPIEPTKFADGTMFAPMFAATKEALISDPLLPCLEEVYMPASRARLARTQEVRELFAPAQLAALFDEEQELHWLTGEITQDRSPELRRYVMQELGVPEVTAESIVARLDKDFLEAQPDDWIRSLYGFLSGQRALRRQLMEVPLIRLEDGSHVPVRANGQSQAFLPSTIRTGFPTVRAAVCSSDAAREFLQSLGLTEPDPVDDVIWNVLPKYEQDKLSVSSVDYDSDLQRMLTAFATDSKVQKDKLIAALRQTAFVIAVDAGNGVKRFARPEEVYLATDRLKQLFAEVADVLLVDDSHGSLRGEEVRELLEACGAVRYLRPIPSAILSWEEREKLRAQAGHPETSGYNDRVADWTLNGLKELLSALPHLETEERGKKAGALWEELSHLEERRGKGIFTGEYTWTHYGRYRATFDAGFVKELNERPWVPDGDGGLQSPSFVLFDSLGWKPNPFLQSKIRFRPPLIEELAREAGIEPAVLDLLKSLGVTSEAELRRRLKIEEPSPKEGDGGADKDVRSPDEEHEGKAGQGEGKGDEEKAGGHQGDGRGARRKGDNQDAEKAEDARPGSDGSPREGMDGRPHVFISYVGAHPDEEEPDPDGLDAAARMNLEAQAIDLILSQEPFWQRTPPNNPGYDLFEAGEDGSPARLCEVKAMKGGLQARPVGLSRTQFEYAREHGKAYWLYVVEHAGTDGARLVRIQDPAGRARTFTFDHGWLDIADVDAE
;
A
#
# COMPACT_ATOMS: atom_id res chain seq x y z
N MET A 1 34.75 -51.98 60.98
CA MET A 1 35.43 -51.57 62.24
C MET A 1 35.95 -50.16 62.01
N THR A 2 36.28 -49.40 63.05
CA THR A 2 36.89 -48.08 62.84
C THR A 2 38.25 -48.24 62.18
N CYS A 3 38.65 -47.29 61.33
CA CYS A 3 39.92 -47.36 60.62
C CYS A 3 41.12 -47.21 61.56
N ASN A 4 42.26 -47.78 61.18
CA ASN A 4 43.50 -47.66 61.96
C ASN A 4 44.28 -46.41 61.52
N TYR A 5 43.89 -45.24 62.05
CA TYR A 5 44.48 -43.95 61.68
C TYR A 5 46.01 -43.95 61.86
N ASP A 6 46.55 -44.54 62.93
CA ASP A 6 47.99 -44.70 63.15
C ASP A 6 48.70 -45.48 62.03
N ALA A 7 48.05 -46.48 61.42
CA ALA A 7 48.60 -47.23 60.30
C ALA A 7 48.52 -46.44 58.98
N ILE A 8 47.45 -45.69 58.75
CA ILE A 8 47.30 -44.82 57.57
C ILE A 8 48.32 -43.68 57.65
N ARG A 9 48.41 -43.01 58.80
CA ARG A 9 49.39 -41.95 59.10
C ARG A 9 50.83 -42.42 58.84
N ARG A 10 51.25 -43.58 59.35
CA ARG A 10 52.60 -44.12 59.12
C ARG A 10 52.87 -44.50 57.66
N ASP A 11 51.84 -44.89 56.90
CA ASP A 11 51.97 -45.12 55.46
C ASP A 11 52.17 -43.77 54.72
N ASN A 12 51.41 -42.74 55.10
CA ASN A 12 51.51 -41.39 54.53
C ASN A 12 52.81 -40.66 54.92
N GLU A 13 53.30 -40.80 56.15
CA GLU A 13 54.63 -40.35 56.57
C GLU A 13 55.75 -41.02 55.75
N ARG A 14 55.60 -42.30 55.37
CA ARG A 14 56.55 -43.00 54.48
C ARG A 14 56.45 -42.54 53.02
N ARG A 15 55.25 -42.19 52.53
CA ARG A 15 54.98 -41.79 51.14
C ARG A 15 55.38 -40.33 50.86
N TYR A 16 54.99 -39.42 51.75
CA TYR A 16 55.05 -37.97 51.54
C TYR A 16 56.08 -37.27 52.43
N GLY A 17 56.65 -37.98 53.41
CA GLY A 17 57.64 -37.46 54.35
C GLY A 17 57.05 -36.64 55.50
N THR A 18 57.90 -36.21 56.42
CA THR A 18 57.54 -35.38 57.59
C THR A 18 57.36 -33.91 57.25
N ASP A 19 58.04 -33.42 56.23
CA ASP A 19 58.07 -31.99 55.88
C ASP A 19 56.82 -31.52 55.11
N ILE A 20 55.86 -32.42 54.84
CA ILE A 20 54.67 -32.14 54.04
C ILE A 20 53.81 -31.00 54.61
N GLY A 21 53.79 -30.77 55.93
CA GLY A 21 53.14 -29.61 56.54
C GLY A 21 53.75 -28.26 56.12
N ARG A 22 55.06 -28.21 55.84
CA ARG A 22 55.76 -26.99 55.39
C ARG A 22 55.64 -26.75 53.88
N ILE A 23 55.61 -27.83 53.10
CA ILE A 23 55.64 -27.77 51.62
C ILE A 23 54.20 -27.82 51.04
N GLY A 24 53.24 -28.36 51.81
CA GLY A 24 51.83 -28.51 51.44
C GLY A 24 51.14 -27.23 50.96
N PRO A 25 51.24 -26.08 51.65
CA PRO A 25 50.57 -24.84 51.23
C PRO A 25 50.98 -24.45 49.79
N MET A 26 52.29 -24.34 49.56
CA MET A 26 52.93 -24.00 48.28
C MET A 26 52.65 -25.00 47.14
N LEU A 27 52.15 -26.20 47.44
CA LEU A 27 51.91 -27.27 46.47
C LEU A 27 50.45 -27.67 46.31
N LEU A 28 49.56 -27.31 47.25
CA LEU A 28 48.20 -27.85 47.36
C LEU A 28 47.13 -26.80 47.70
N ALA A 29 47.48 -25.74 48.44
CA ALA A 29 46.54 -24.66 48.79
C ALA A 29 46.59 -23.51 47.77
N ASP A 30 47.81 -23.06 47.43
CA ASP A 30 48.07 -21.89 46.56
C ASP A 30 47.85 -22.20 45.06
N ARG A 31 46.76 -22.90 44.71
CA ARG A 31 46.42 -23.35 43.34
C ARG A 31 45.07 -22.87 42.81
N TYR A 32 44.24 -22.28 43.66
CA TYR A 32 42.94 -21.76 43.30
C TYR A 32 42.98 -20.25 43.52
N ASP A 33 42.70 -19.47 42.47
CA ASP A 33 42.72 -18.00 42.55
C ASP A 33 41.52 -17.43 43.32
N ASP A 34 40.47 -18.23 43.51
CA ASP A 34 39.34 -17.97 44.42
C ASP A 34 39.41 -18.96 45.61
N ARG A 35 39.50 -18.43 46.84
CA ARG A 35 39.61 -19.25 48.05
C ARG A 35 38.31 -19.99 48.39
N THR A 36 37.16 -19.59 47.84
CA THR A 36 35.85 -20.21 48.11
C THR A 36 35.57 -21.43 47.23
N HIS A 37 36.44 -21.76 46.26
CA HIS A 37 36.24 -22.90 45.36
C HIS A 37 36.05 -24.24 46.11
N PHE A 38 36.51 -24.35 47.36
CA PHE A 38 36.27 -25.53 48.20
C PHE A 38 34.78 -25.87 48.39
N ILE A 39 33.86 -24.90 48.29
CA ILE A 39 32.41 -25.13 48.44
C ILE A 39 31.92 -26.05 47.33
N PHE A 40 32.31 -25.79 46.08
CA PHE A 40 32.01 -26.62 44.91
C PHE A 40 32.73 -27.99 44.96
N GLU A 41 33.94 -28.05 45.51
CA GLU A 41 34.63 -29.32 45.77
C GLU A 41 33.87 -30.16 46.81
N LEU A 42 33.34 -29.58 47.90
CA LEU A 42 32.52 -30.28 48.89
C LEU A 42 31.20 -30.78 48.27
N LEU A 43 30.52 -29.95 47.47
CA LEU A 43 29.32 -30.36 46.72
C LEU A 43 29.61 -31.56 45.80
N GLN A 44 30.70 -31.53 45.02
CA GLN A 44 31.06 -32.66 44.16
C GLN A 44 31.36 -33.94 44.97
N ASN A 45 32.08 -33.83 46.11
CA ASN A 45 32.34 -34.99 46.95
C ASN A 45 31.04 -35.58 47.55
N ALA A 46 30.04 -34.74 47.85
CA ALA A 46 28.72 -35.20 48.30
C ALA A 46 27.91 -35.87 47.17
N GLU A 47 27.90 -35.29 45.97
CA GLU A 47 27.32 -35.87 44.74
C GLU A 47 27.93 -37.26 44.43
N ASP A 48 29.28 -37.36 44.41
CA ASP A 48 30.01 -38.62 44.25
C ASP A 48 29.63 -39.65 45.34
N ALA A 49 29.51 -39.22 46.59
CA ALA A 49 29.18 -40.09 47.71
C ALA A 49 27.71 -40.56 47.66
N LEU A 50 26.78 -39.74 47.19
CA LEU A 50 25.38 -40.12 46.94
C LEU A 50 25.28 -41.09 45.76
N ALA A 51 26.00 -40.84 44.66
CA ALA A 51 26.07 -41.74 43.49
C ALA A 51 26.51 -43.17 43.85
N ARG A 52 27.46 -43.30 44.79
CA ARG A 52 27.89 -44.62 45.31
C ARG A 52 26.84 -45.29 46.21
N ARG A 53 25.92 -44.53 46.83
CA ARG A 53 24.95 -44.98 47.84
C ARG A 53 23.73 -45.67 47.22
N THR A 54 23.96 -46.70 46.41
CA THR A 54 22.92 -47.44 45.67
C THR A 54 21.78 -47.90 46.58
N GLY A 55 20.53 -47.68 46.14
CA GLY A 55 19.32 -48.11 46.87
C GLY A 55 18.95 -47.26 48.09
N TRP A 56 19.56 -46.09 48.28
CA TRP A 56 19.18 -45.14 49.34
C TRP A 56 17.77 -44.56 49.11
N GLN A 57 17.07 -44.32 50.22
CA GLN A 57 15.69 -43.79 50.29
C GLN A 57 15.54 -42.78 51.45
N GLY A 58 16.66 -42.29 51.99
CA GLY A 58 16.70 -41.20 52.97
C GLY A 58 17.01 -39.87 52.28
N PRO A 59 17.31 -38.81 53.06
CA PRO A 59 17.57 -37.48 52.51
C PRO A 59 18.68 -37.47 51.46
N ARG A 60 18.53 -36.56 50.49
CA ARG A 60 19.47 -36.30 49.39
C ARG A 60 19.94 -34.85 49.38
N SER A 61 19.90 -34.26 50.57
CA SER A 61 20.23 -32.87 50.86
C SER A 61 21.68 -32.69 51.30
N VAL A 62 22.18 -31.47 51.12
CA VAL A 62 23.44 -30.99 51.68
C VAL A 62 23.20 -29.71 52.47
N ARG A 63 23.97 -29.48 53.54
CA ARG A 63 23.80 -28.34 54.44
C ARG A 63 25.13 -27.65 54.74
N PHE A 64 25.23 -26.36 54.47
CA PHE A 64 26.28 -25.48 54.98
C PHE A 64 25.77 -24.68 56.19
N HIS A 65 26.58 -24.59 57.24
CA HIS A 65 26.34 -23.73 58.38
C HIS A 65 27.63 -23.04 58.81
N LEU A 66 27.71 -21.73 58.60
CA LEU A 66 28.87 -20.90 58.94
C LEU A 66 28.63 -20.18 60.27
N THR A 67 29.56 -20.37 61.21
CA THR A 67 29.71 -19.55 62.42
C THR A 67 31.01 -18.75 62.35
N ARG A 68 31.23 -17.85 63.32
CA ARG A 68 32.52 -17.12 63.43
C ARG A 68 33.73 -18.05 63.56
N ASP A 69 33.56 -19.20 64.21
CA ASP A 69 34.65 -20.11 64.57
C ASP A 69 34.83 -21.28 63.58
N ALA A 70 33.78 -21.67 62.85
CA ALA A 70 33.79 -22.85 62.00
C ALA A 70 32.74 -22.82 60.87
N LEU A 71 33.08 -23.44 59.74
CA LEU A 71 32.10 -23.88 58.75
C LEU A 71 31.81 -25.37 58.95
N GLN A 72 30.53 -25.74 59.05
CA GLN A 72 30.06 -27.13 59.06
C GLN A 72 29.39 -27.46 57.72
N PHE A 73 29.75 -28.59 57.12
CA PHE A 73 29.13 -29.15 55.92
C PHE A 73 28.57 -30.55 56.21
N GLY A 74 27.27 -30.75 56.04
CA GLY A 74 26.57 -32.03 56.23
C GLY A 74 26.04 -32.60 54.91
N HIS A 75 26.15 -33.92 54.71
CA HIS A 75 25.54 -34.62 53.57
C HIS A 75 25.22 -36.10 53.89
N PHE A 76 24.25 -36.68 53.16
CA PHE A 76 23.78 -38.06 53.37
C PHE A 76 24.35 -39.09 52.38
N GLY A 77 25.53 -38.81 51.81
CA GLY A 77 26.25 -39.73 50.92
C GLY A 77 26.67 -41.04 51.60
N GLN A 78 27.27 -41.98 50.87
CA GLN A 78 27.78 -43.23 51.44
C GLN A 78 28.75 -42.93 52.61
N PRO A 79 28.55 -43.50 53.80
CA PRO A 79 29.47 -43.32 54.93
C PRO A 79 30.88 -43.83 54.63
N PHE A 80 31.90 -43.14 55.13
CA PHE A 80 33.30 -43.40 54.85
C PHE A 80 33.74 -44.82 55.26
N ASP A 81 34.59 -45.41 54.43
CA ASP A 81 35.35 -46.63 54.73
C ASP A 81 36.87 -46.38 54.71
N GLU A 82 37.69 -47.43 54.87
CA GLU A 82 39.16 -47.28 54.90
C GLU A 82 39.74 -46.78 53.55
N ALA A 83 39.06 -47.02 52.42
CA ALA A 83 39.49 -46.49 51.13
C ALA A 83 39.18 -44.98 51.03
N ASP A 84 38.01 -44.54 51.50
CA ASP A 84 37.66 -43.12 51.57
C ASP A 84 38.57 -42.35 52.54
N VAL A 85 38.84 -42.89 53.75
CA VAL A 85 39.79 -42.29 54.72
C VAL A 85 41.21 -42.22 54.15
N ARG A 86 41.66 -43.23 53.40
CA ARG A 86 42.97 -43.20 52.71
C ARG A 86 42.98 -42.19 51.57
N GLY A 87 41.92 -42.11 50.77
CA GLY A 87 41.79 -41.20 49.64
C GLY A 87 41.79 -39.73 50.07
N ILE A 88 40.96 -39.36 51.05
CA ILE A 88 40.89 -37.98 51.56
C ILE A 88 42.19 -37.54 52.24
N CYS A 89 42.93 -38.47 52.86
CA CYS A 89 44.27 -38.23 53.42
C CYS A 89 45.41 -38.38 52.41
N GLY A 90 45.16 -38.77 51.16
CA GLY A 90 46.18 -38.95 50.13
C GLY A 90 46.62 -37.65 49.44
N ILE A 91 47.62 -37.75 48.57
CA ILE A 91 47.99 -36.78 47.53
C ILE A 91 48.24 -37.56 46.24
N GLY A 92 47.58 -37.19 45.14
CA GLY A 92 47.70 -37.88 43.85
C GLY A 92 46.99 -39.24 43.76
N GLU A 93 46.40 -39.74 44.85
CA GLU A 93 45.68 -41.02 44.90
C GLU A 93 44.15 -40.84 44.84
N SER A 94 43.66 -40.15 43.81
CA SER A 94 42.23 -40.29 43.46
C SER A 94 42.00 -41.65 42.81
N THR A 95 41.06 -42.44 43.32
CA THR A 95 40.67 -43.77 42.78
C THR A 95 39.92 -43.73 41.43
N LYS A 96 39.85 -42.56 40.78
CA LYS A 96 39.10 -42.33 39.55
C LYS A 96 39.97 -42.45 38.28
N ASP A 97 39.32 -42.74 37.15
CA ASP A 97 39.97 -43.08 35.88
C ASP A 97 40.59 -41.87 35.14
N LEU A 98 41.34 -42.12 34.06
CA LEU A 98 42.09 -41.09 33.31
C LEU A 98 41.26 -39.94 32.72
N THR A 99 39.95 -40.15 32.56
CA THR A 99 38.94 -39.19 32.07
C THR A 99 38.14 -38.52 33.17
N ALA A 100 38.27 -38.96 34.43
CA ALA A 100 37.46 -38.45 35.52
C ALA A 100 37.99 -37.11 36.06
N ILE A 101 37.07 -36.17 36.26
CA ILE A 101 37.33 -34.90 36.96
C ILE A 101 37.68 -35.21 38.43
N GLY A 102 38.72 -34.56 38.95
CA GLY A 102 39.26 -34.78 40.31
C GLY A 102 40.60 -35.54 40.41
N ARG A 103 41.20 -35.92 39.26
CA ARG A 103 42.46 -36.71 39.07
C ARG A 103 43.64 -36.51 40.05
N PHE A 104 43.74 -35.37 40.73
CA PHE A 104 44.90 -35.06 41.59
C PHE A 104 44.68 -35.37 43.08
N GLY A 105 43.45 -35.64 43.53
CA GLY A 105 43.15 -35.78 44.96
C GLY A 105 43.38 -34.48 45.77
N ILE A 106 43.50 -33.33 45.10
CA ILE A 106 43.73 -32.02 45.72
C ILE A 106 42.44 -31.27 46.03
N GLY A 107 41.30 -31.72 45.49
CA GLY A 107 40.03 -31.00 45.57
C GLY A 107 39.62 -30.64 47.00
N PHE A 108 39.56 -31.65 47.87
CA PHE A 108 39.34 -31.45 49.31
C PHE A 108 40.44 -30.63 50.00
N LYS A 109 41.67 -30.59 49.47
CA LYS A 109 42.79 -29.84 50.10
C LYS A 109 42.60 -28.32 50.02
N SER A 110 41.70 -27.83 49.15
CA SER A 110 41.31 -26.41 49.09
C SER A 110 40.78 -25.88 50.44
N VAL A 111 40.16 -26.73 51.29
CA VAL A 111 39.70 -26.31 52.64
C VAL A 111 40.85 -25.81 53.52
N TYR A 112 42.10 -26.17 53.23
CA TYR A 112 43.26 -25.70 54.00
C TYR A 112 43.60 -24.21 53.78
N ALA A 113 42.93 -23.54 52.85
CA ALA A 113 42.89 -22.07 52.76
C ALA A 113 42.12 -21.42 53.93
N LEU A 114 41.29 -22.20 54.66
CA LEU A 114 40.48 -21.77 55.80
C LEU A 114 40.82 -22.48 57.11
N THR A 115 41.21 -23.77 57.10
CA THR A 115 41.51 -24.57 58.31
C THR A 115 42.89 -25.24 58.27
N ASP A 116 43.51 -25.50 59.42
CA ASP A 116 44.74 -26.33 59.51
C ASP A 116 44.44 -27.80 59.85
N ARG A 117 43.19 -28.10 60.22
CA ARG A 117 42.78 -29.36 60.83
C ARG A 117 41.27 -29.58 60.64
N PRO A 118 40.81 -29.92 59.41
CA PRO A 118 39.42 -30.30 59.20
C PRO A 118 39.12 -31.62 59.95
N GLU A 119 37.90 -31.75 60.45
CA GLU A 119 37.39 -32.95 61.13
C GLU A 119 36.28 -33.59 60.28
N ILE A 120 36.24 -34.92 60.22
CA ILE A 120 35.30 -35.71 59.44
C ILE A 120 34.64 -36.74 60.37
N HIS A 121 33.31 -36.70 60.38
CA HIS A 121 32.43 -37.47 61.25
C HIS A 121 31.43 -38.23 60.36
N SER A 122 31.70 -39.50 60.07
CA SER A 122 30.95 -40.27 59.07
C SER A 122 30.74 -41.71 59.50
N GLY A 123 29.48 -42.11 59.69
CA GLY A 123 29.15 -43.47 60.14
C GLY A 123 29.83 -43.82 61.47
N ARG A 124 30.92 -44.59 61.42
CA ARG A 124 31.75 -44.97 62.59
C ARG A 124 33.11 -44.28 62.65
N GLU A 125 33.49 -43.52 61.63
CA GLU A 125 34.74 -42.79 61.57
C GLU A 125 34.56 -41.39 62.19
N ASP A 126 35.49 -41.01 63.06
CA ASP A 126 35.53 -39.71 63.73
C ASP A 126 37.02 -39.30 63.82
N PHE A 127 37.50 -38.53 62.84
CA PHE A 127 38.92 -38.22 62.66
C PHE A 127 39.17 -36.80 62.15
N ALA A 128 40.34 -36.25 62.47
CA ALA A 128 40.82 -34.98 61.93
C ALA A 128 42.07 -35.21 61.07
N ILE A 129 42.32 -34.33 60.10
CA ILE A 129 43.45 -34.46 59.17
C ILE A 129 44.47 -33.34 59.42
N GLU A 130 45.57 -33.66 60.09
CA GLU A 130 46.67 -32.72 60.30
C GLU A 130 47.62 -32.71 59.08
N ASN A 131 48.28 -31.57 58.84
CA ASN A 131 49.37 -31.44 57.85
C ASN A 131 49.00 -32.01 56.46
N PHE A 132 47.78 -31.71 55.98
CA PHE A 132 47.18 -32.19 54.71
C PHE A 132 46.94 -33.70 54.58
N VAL A 133 47.66 -34.58 55.30
CA VAL A 133 47.71 -36.03 55.01
C VAL A 133 47.76 -36.96 56.23
N TRP A 134 47.75 -36.47 57.47
CA TRP A 134 47.85 -37.32 58.67
C TRP A 134 46.49 -37.42 59.39
N PRO A 135 45.75 -38.55 59.25
CA PRO A 135 44.57 -38.78 60.06
C PRO A 135 44.95 -39.02 61.51
N ILE A 136 44.21 -38.40 62.42
CA ILE A 136 44.26 -38.60 63.87
C ILE A 136 42.83 -38.74 64.42
N THR A 137 42.64 -39.48 65.51
CA THR A 137 41.32 -39.64 66.14
C THR A 137 40.78 -38.29 66.61
N ALA A 138 39.53 -37.97 66.26
CA ALA A 138 38.80 -36.81 66.79
C ALA A 138 37.81 -37.26 67.89
N PRO A 139 37.34 -36.33 68.75
CA PRO A 139 36.16 -36.58 69.57
C PRO A 139 34.95 -36.91 68.67
N SER A 140 34.14 -37.90 69.04
CA SER A 140 32.91 -38.17 68.29
C SER A 140 31.90 -37.04 68.49
N ARG A 141 31.23 -36.65 67.41
CA ARG A 141 30.34 -35.47 67.33
C ARG A 141 28.91 -35.90 67.01
N ASP A 142 27.95 -35.30 67.72
CA ASP A 142 26.52 -35.47 67.44
C ASP A 142 26.20 -35.05 65.99
N ARG A 143 25.40 -35.88 65.31
CA ARG A 143 25.05 -35.79 63.88
C ARG A 143 23.75 -36.55 63.62
N ASP A 144 23.06 -36.24 62.54
CA ASP A 144 21.86 -36.98 62.13
C ASP A 144 22.19 -38.44 61.76
N ALA A 145 21.19 -39.32 61.81
CA ALA A 145 21.37 -40.71 61.42
C ALA A 145 21.76 -40.80 59.94
N ASP A 146 22.80 -41.59 59.65
CA ASP A 146 23.38 -41.75 58.30
C ASP A 146 23.99 -40.47 57.66
N GLU A 147 24.11 -39.38 58.42
CA GLU A 147 24.80 -38.14 58.02
C GLU A 147 26.33 -38.32 58.04
N THR A 148 27.01 -37.64 57.11
CA THR A 148 28.43 -37.32 57.16
C THR A 148 28.60 -35.83 57.39
N VAL A 149 29.27 -35.46 58.49
CA VAL A 149 29.57 -34.07 58.84
C VAL A 149 31.06 -33.81 58.68
N ILE A 150 31.40 -32.81 57.87
CA ILE A 150 32.74 -32.26 57.72
C ILE A 150 32.76 -30.91 58.46
N LEU A 151 33.64 -30.78 59.44
CA LEU A 151 33.87 -29.56 60.19
C LEU A 151 35.17 -28.90 59.72
N ILE A 152 35.11 -27.59 59.48
CA ILE A 152 36.22 -26.75 59.02
C ILE A 152 36.40 -25.63 60.06
N PRO A 153 37.15 -25.87 61.16
CA PRO A 153 37.48 -24.82 62.13
C PRO A 153 38.36 -23.75 61.48
N LEU A 154 37.95 -22.48 61.56
CA LEU A 154 38.60 -21.38 60.84
C LEU A 154 39.90 -20.95 61.55
N LYS A 155 40.95 -20.63 60.78
CA LYS A 155 42.25 -20.17 61.31
C LYS A 155 42.24 -18.72 61.80
N PHE A 156 41.26 -17.92 61.39
CA PHE A 156 41.36 -16.45 61.37
C PHE A 156 40.13 -15.79 62.00
N ASP A 157 40.37 -14.92 62.97
CA ASP A 157 39.40 -13.90 63.43
C ASP A 157 39.49 -12.70 62.46
N ASP A 158 39.16 -12.95 61.19
CA ASP A 158 39.23 -12.00 60.08
C ASP A 158 37.87 -11.86 59.40
N GLU A 159 37.25 -10.70 59.59
CA GLU A 159 35.94 -10.34 59.06
C GLU A 159 35.92 -10.35 57.51
N ALA A 160 37.05 -10.06 56.86
CA ALA A 160 37.16 -10.11 55.41
C ALA A 160 37.12 -11.55 54.86
N THR A 161 37.89 -12.48 55.45
CA THR A 161 37.82 -13.91 55.10
C THR A 161 36.45 -14.51 55.46
N HIS A 162 35.79 -14.06 56.52
CA HIS A 162 34.43 -14.51 56.84
C HIS A 162 33.44 -14.10 55.74
N GLU A 163 33.41 -12.82 55.36
CA GLU A 163 32.54 -12.32 54.30
C GLU A 163 32.88 -12.88 52.91
N GLU A 164 34.16 -13.18 52.62
CA GLU A 164 34.56 -13.93 51.42
C GLU A 164 33.84 -15.29 51.35
N VAL A 165 33.74 -16.02 52.47
CA VAL A 165 33.03 -17.31 52.53
C VAL A 165 31.52 -17.15 52.46
N VAL A 166 30.93 -16.10 53.07
CA VAL A 166 29.49 -15.81 52.92
C VAL A 166 29.15 -15.55 51.45
N ALA A 167 29.90 -14.66 50.79
CA ALA A 167 29.75 -14.39 49.37
C ALA A 167 30.06 -15.63 48.48
N GLY A 168 30.78 -16.63 49.01
CA GLY A 168 30.94 -17.94 48.37
C GLY A 168 29.69 -18.83 48.47
N LEU A 169 28.93 -18.75 49.56
CA LEU A 169 27.69 -19.49 49.76
C LEU A 169 26.51 -18.87 49.01
N GLU A 170 26.41 -17.54 49.00
CA GLU A 170 25.43 -16.78 48.18
C GLU A 170 25.62 -17.06 46.68
N ARG A 171 26.88 -17.15 46.22
CA ARG A 171 27.21 -17.49 44.81
C ARG A 171 26.84 -18.91 44.39
N LEU A 172 26.26 -19.74 45.25
CA LEU A 172 25.69 -21.02 44.83
C LEU A 172 24.44 -20.80 43.97
N GLY A 173 23.45 -20.06 44.49
CA GLY A 173 22.16 -19.85 43.83
C GLY A 173 21.39 -21.13 43.47
N ALA A 174 20.20 -20.95 42.90
CA ALA A 174 19.38 -22.06 42.39
C ALA A 174 20.13 -22.90 41.32
N SER A 175 20.75 -22.22 40.34
CA SER A 175 21.35 -22.87 39.17
C SER A 175 22.48 -23.86 39.46
N THR A 176 23.10 -23.83 40.65
CA THR A 176 24.06 -24.84 41.11
C THR A 176 23.48 -26.26 41.09
N LEU A 177 22.17 -26.42 41.32
CA LEU A 177 21.51 -27.73 41.31
C LEU A 177 21.26 -28.29 39.91
N LEU A 178 21.13 -27.45 38.88
CA LEU A 178 20.52 -27.79 37.58
C LEU A 178 21.09 -29.06 36.90
N PHE A 179 22.41 -29.21 36.92
CA PHE A 179 23.13 -30.33 36.30
C PHE A 179 23.53 -31.44 37.28
N LEU A 180 23.25 -31.26 38.58
CA LEU A 180 23.41 -32.33 39.56
C LEU A 180 22.31 -33.37 39.36
N ARG A 181 22.66 -34.64 39.59
CA ARG A 181 21.79 -35.80 39.42
C ARG A 181 21.40 -36.41 40.75
N GLU A 182 22.31 -36.36 41.72
CA GLU A 182 22.18 -37.07 42.99
C GLU A 182 21.78 -36.15 44.16
N ILE A 183 22.23 -34.90 44.21
CA ILE A 183 21.75 -33.90 45.19
C ILE A 183 20.40 -33.33 44.74
N GLU A 184 19.46 -33.22 45.68
CA GLU A 184 18.09 -32.70 45.45
C GLU A 184 17.80 -31.41 46.23
N GLU A 185 18.59 -31.11 47.27
CA GLU A 185 18.42 -29.92 48.12
C GLU A 185 19.78 -29.39 48.59
N VAL A 186 19.96 -28.07 48.57
CA VAL A 186 21.10 -27.34 49.12
C VAL A 186 20.57 -26.33 50.13
N GLN A 187 20.90 -26.51 51.41
CA GLN A 187 20.66 -25.54 52.49
C GLN A 187 21.96 -24.80 52.80
N TRP A 188 21.93 -23.48 52.97
CA TRP A 188 23.04 -22.72 53.56
C TRP A 188 22.56 -21.68 54.57
N SER A 189 23.37 -21.43 55.59
CA SER A 189 23.04 -20.49 56.67
C SER A 189 24.28 -19.91 57.34
N VAL A 190 24.18 -18.66 57.77
CA VAL A 190 25.20 -17.93 58.53
C VAL A 190 24.64 -17.57 59.91
N GLU A 191 25.44 -17.76 60.96
CA GLU A 191 25.05 -17.51 62.35
C GLU A 191 24.53 -16.08 62.55
N GLY A 192 23.25 -15.95 62.92
CA GLY A 192 22.58 -14.66 63.13
C GLY A 192 22.30 -13.84 61.86
N GLY A 193 22.62 -14.34 60.67
CA GLY A 193 22.62 -13.58 59.42
C GLY A 193 21.79 -14.17 58.29
N ARG A 194 22.43 -14.24 57.11
CA ARG A 194 21.84 -14.62 55.81
C ARG A 194 21.69 -16.14 55.67
N SER A 195 20.77 -16.56 54.79
CA SER A 195 20.48 -17.98 54.54
C SER A 195 19.70 -18.17 53.24
N GLY A 196 19.99 -19.26 52.53
CA GLY A 196 19.27 -19.69 51.33
C GLY A 196 18.95 -21.19 51.36
N ILE A 197 17.85 -21.55 50.70
CA ILE A 197 17.48 -22.95 50.44
C ILE A 197 17.17 -23.08 48.96
N TYR A 198 17.78 -24.06 48.30
CA TYR A 198 17.51 -24.42 46.92
C TYR A 198 17.04 -25.88 46.85
N LEU A 199 16.00 -26.16 46.07
CA LEU A 199 15.43 -27.49 45.83
C LEU A 199 15.42 -27.79 44.33
N ARG A 200 15.55 -29.06 43.96
CA ARG A 200 15.50 -29.55 42.59
C ARG A 200 14.55 -30.74 42.48
N GLU A 201 13.48 -30.56 41.73
CA GLU A 201 12.64 -31.66 41.25
C GLU A 201 13.05 -32.05 39.83
N SER A 202 12.92 -33.33 39.47
CA SER A 202 13.45 -33.87 38.21
C SER A 202 12.62 -35.05 37.69
N GLU A 203 11.93 -34.86 36.57
CA GLU A 203 11.08 -35.86 35.91
C GLU A 203 11.71 -36.30 34.58
N GLU A 204 11.95 -37.60 34.36
CA GLU A 204 12.30 -38.13 33.03
C GLU A 204 11.02 -38.26 32.19
N ILE A 205 10.85 -37.36 31.21
CA ILE A 205 9.64 -37.25 30.39
C ILE A 205 9.73 -38.04 29.08
N ASP A 206 10.95 -38.26 28.58
CA ASP A 206 11.27 -39.11 27.44
C ASP A 206 12.71 -39.63 27.61
N ARG A 207 13.13 -40.61 26.82
CA ARG A 207 14.42 -41.29 26.96
C ARG A 207 15.59 -40.31 26.85
N GLY A 208 16.22 -39.98 27.98
CA GLY A 208 17.32 -39.01 28.05
C GLY A 208 16.90 -37.55 28.00
N VAL A 209 15.60 -37.25 28.06
CA VAL A 209 15.03 -35.89 28.19
C VAL A 209 14.35 -35.79 29.55
N ARG A 210 14.81 -34.84 30.39
CA ARG A 210 14.22 -34.59 31.70
C ARG A 210 13.73 -33.15 31.83
N ARG A 211 12.55 -32.97 32.45
CA ARG A 211 12.15 -31.66 32.98
C ARG A 211 12.75 -31.53 34.37
N VAL A 212 13.38 -30.39 34.65
CA VAL A 212 13.95 -30.06 35.95
C VAL A 212 13.35 -28.74 36.40
N THR A 213 12.76 -28.73 37.59
CA THR A 213 12.28 -27.51 38.24
C THR A 213 13.23 -27.19 39.39
N VAL A 214 13.72 -25.96 39.43
CA VAL A 214 14.63 -25.50 40.49
C VAL A 214 13.97 -24.35 41.24
N ILE A 215 13.74 -24.56 42.53
CA ILE A 215 13.09 -23.59 43.42
C ILE A 215 14.14 -23.05 44.38
N GLY A 216 14.28 -21.73 44.47
CA GLY A 216 15.23 -21.04 45.34
C GLY A 216 14.54 -20.00 46.22
N HIS A 217 14.81 -20.04 47.52
CA HIS A 217 14.35 -19.03 48.46
C HIS A 217 15.54 -18.52 49.29
N GLU A 218 15.98 -17.30 48.98
CA GLU A 218 16.98 -16.57 49.78
C GLU A 218 16.29 -15.52 50.65
N ARG A 219 16.80 -15.34 51.86
CA ARG A 219 16.17 -14.46 52.84
C ARG A 219 16.28 -12.99 52.40
N GLU A 220 15.13 -12.34 52.25
CA GLU A 220 14.93 -10.96 51.78
C GLU A 220 14.98 -10.77 50.24
N GLU A 221 15.14 -11.86 49.48
CA GLU A 221 14.94 -11.88 48.01
C GLU A 221 13.56 -12.44 47.60
N ALA A 222 13.27 -12.44 46.31
CA ALA A 222 12.08 -13.07 45.74
C ALA A 222 12.30 -14.59 45.55
N GLU A 223 11.21 -15.36 45.63
CA GLU A 223 11.23 -16.79 45.31
C GLU A 223 11.57 -16.99 43.82
N VAL A 224 12.63 -17.75 43.57
CA VAL A 224 13.10 -18.13 42.23
C VAL A 224 12.44 -19.46 41.88
N ASP A 225 11.68 -19.50 40.79
CA ASP A 225 11.09 -20.72 40.23
C ASP A 225 11.47 -20.81 38.75
N GLU A 226 12.30 -21.81 38.41
CA GLU A 226 12.80 -22.02 37.05
C GLU A 226 12.51 -23.44 36.55
N GLU A 227 11.71 -23.55 35.49
CA GLU A 227 11.57 -24.78 34.70
C GLU A 227 12.62 -24.88 33.59
N TRP A 228 13.20 -26.07 33.41
CA TRP A 228 14.23 -26.37 32.42
C TRP A 228 13.96 -27.71 31.71
N LEU A 229 14.22 -27.78 30.40
CA LEU A 229 14.35 -29.06 29.67
C LEU A 229 15.81 -29.40 29.46
N ILE A 230 16.24 -30.54 30.01
CA ILE A 230 17.61 -31.05 29.86
C ILE A 230 17.62 -32.29 28.98
N PHE A 231 18.22 -32.16 27.80
CA PHE A 231 18.56 -33.25 26.89
C PHE A 231 19.92 -33.82 27.29
N SER A 232 20.08 -35.14 27.29
CA SER A 232 21.31 -35.79 27.79
C SER A 232 21.72 -37.01 26.96
N ARG A 233 23.03 -37.13 26.69
CA ARG A 233 23.63 -38.26 25.97
C ARG A 233 24.82 -38.83 26.75
N PRO A 234 24.86 -40.14 27.07
CA PRO A 234 25.97 -40.76 27.78
C PRO A 234 27.23 -40.79 26.92
N VAL A 235 28.35 -40.30 27.46
CA VAL A 235 29.66 -40.31 26.79
C VAL A 235 30.41 -41.58 27.18
N LEU A 236 30.96 -42.29 26.18
CA LEU A 236 31.77 -43.48 26.39
C LEU A 236 33.26 -43.21 26.08
N HIS A 237 34.14 -43.73 26.92
CA HIS A 237 35.59 -43.80 26.69
C HIS A 237 36.08 -45.22 27.00
N ASP A 238 36.80 -45.85 26.08
CA ASP A 238 37.26 -47.25 26.18
C ASP A 238 36.17 -48.25 26.65
N GLY A 239 34.93 -48.02 26.22
CA GLY A 239 33.76 -48.84 26.58
C GLY A 239 33.16 -48.59 27.97
N ARG A 240 33.68 -47.62 28.73
CA ARG A 240 33.13 -47.17 30.03
C ARG A 240 32.36 -45.86 29.85
N SER A 241 31.27 -45.68 30.60
CA SER A 241 30.64 -44.35 30.70
C SER A 241 31.51 -43.42 31.56
N VAL A 242 31.65 -42.17 31.13
CA VAL A 242 32.46 -41.14 31.80
C VAL A 242 31.68 -39.87 32.14
N GLY A 243 30.35 -39.94 32.06
CA GLY A 243 29.43 -38.81 32.23
C GLY A 243 28.47 -38.69 31.04
N HIS A 244 27.83 -37.53 30.93
CA HIS A 244 26.92 -37.20 29.84
C HIS A 244 27.30 -35.83 29.25
N VAL A 245 27.14 -35.63 27.94
CA VAL A 245 26.94 -34.28 27.41
C VAL A 245 25.47 -33.93 27.53
N GLU A 246 25.18 -32.71 27.95
CA GLU A 246 23.81 -32.26 28.25
C GLU A 246 23.58 -30.84 27.74
N ILE A 247 22.32 -30.56 27.37
CA ILE A 247 21.83 -29.27 26.86
C ILE A 247 20.61 -28.89 27.68
N ALA A 248 20.62 -27.75 28.36
CA ALA A 248 19.51 -27.27 29.18
C ALA A 248 18.92 -25.97 28.62
N PHE A 249 17.68 -26.04 28.14
CA PHE A 249 16.88 -24.89 27.72
C PHE A 249 15.96 -24.45 28.88
N SER A 250 15.91 -23.15 29.17
CA SER A 250 14.94 -22.59 30.13
C SER A 250 13.55 -22.52 29.48
N ILE A 251 12.52 -22.91 30.22
CA ILE A 251 11.12 -22.78 29.85
C ILE A 251 10.50 -21.57 30.54
N VAL A 252 9.57 -20.92 29.85
CA VAL A 252 8.58 -20.01 30.43
C VAL A 252 7.18 -20.46 30.07
N ARG A 253 6.22 -20.16 30.95
CA ARG A 253 4.79 -20.40 30.73
C ARG A 253 4.02 -19.09 30.77
N ASP A 254 3.22 -18.81 29.75
CA ASP A 254 2.28 -17.70 29.79
C ASP A 254 1.02 -18.11 30.58
N GLU A 255 0.69 -17.38 31.64
CA GLU A 255 -0.44 -17.72 32.52
C GLU A 255 -1.82 -17.69 31.84
N LYS A 256 -1.96 -16.91 30.75
CA LYS A 256 -3.23 -16.61 30.09
C LYS A 256 -3.53 -17.62 28.98
N SER A 257 -2.56 -17.90 28.11
CA SER A 257 -2.67 -18.94 27.08
C SER A 257 -2.39 -20.34 27.63
N LYS A 258 -1.66 -20.44 28.74
CA LYS A 258 -1.09 -21.67 29.34
C LYS A 258 -0.07 -22.40 28.47
N THR A 259 0.37 -21.77 27.36
CA THR A 259 1.41 -22.29 26.47
C THR A 259 2.78 -22.13 27.11
N GLU A 260 3.65 -23.08 26.82
CA GLU A 260 5.07 -23.04 27.17
C GLU A 260 5.89 -22.55 25.96
N SER A 261 6.99 -21.84 26.20
CA SER A 261 7.98 -21.50 25.18
C SER A 261 9.38 -21.44 25.79
N LEU A 262 10.42 -21.45 24.94
CA LEU A 262 11.80 -21.40 25.42
C LEU A 262 12.25 -19.96 25.69
N ARG A 263 13.00 -19.74 26.78
CA ARG A 263 13.64 -18.46 27.12
C ARG A 263 15.12 -18.50 26.74
N ALA A 264 15.52 -17.60 25.84
CA ALA A 264 16.94 -17.36 25.55
C ALA A 264 17.65 -16.73 26.75
N LEU A 265 18.78 -17.32 27.16
CA LEU A 265 19.60 -16.80 28.25
C LEU A 265 20.46 -15.61 27.79
N GLY A 266 20.58 -14.59 28.65
CA GLY A 266 21.47 -13.44 28.40
C GLY A 266 22.95 -13.73 28.63
N ARG A 267 23.27 -14.85 29.30
CA ARG A 267 24.62 -15.37 29.53
C ARG A 267 24.57 -16.89 29.62
N SER A 268 25.56 -17.57 29.05
CA SER A 268 25.64 -19.03 28.95
C SER A 268 27.08 -19.53 29.14
N PRO A 269 27.58 -19.59 30.40
CA PRO A 269 28.86 -20.22 30.69
C PRO A 269 28.80 -21.73 30.41
N LEU A 270 29.93 -22.29 29.95
CA LEU A 270 30.12 -23.74 29.81
C LEU A 270 30.15 -24.37 31.22
N VAL A 271 29.34 -25.40 31.45
CA VAL A 271 29.21 -26.03 32.77
C VAL A 271 30.02 -27.33 32.84
N VAL A 272 30.76 -27.51 33.93
CA VAL A 272 31.56 -28.72 34.23
C VAL A 272 31.27 -29.13 35.68
N TYR A 273 30.10 -29.74 35.89
CA TYR A 273 29.32 -29.72 37.15
C TYR A 273 28.86 -28.31 37.56
N PHE A 274 29.77 -27.33 37.60
CA PHE A 274 29.50 -25.94 37.94
C PHE A 274 29.93 -24.98 36.81
N PRO A 275 29.46 -23.73 36.78
CA PRO A 275 29.80 -22.77 35.72
C PRO A 275 31.30 -22.45 35.63
N THR A 276 31.84 -22.40 34.41
CA THR A 276 33.22 -21.96 34.12
C THR A 276 33.26 -20.52 33.61
N VAL A 277 34.45 -19.93 33.47
CA VAL A 277 34.65 -18.61 32.84
C VAL A 277 34.53 -18.64 31.31
N VAL A 278 34.34 -19.83 30.71
CA VAL A 278 34.23 -20.00 29.26
C VAL A 278 32.79 -19.74 28.83
N GLU A 279 32.54 -18.53 28.35
CA GLU A 279 31.26 -18.15 27.74
C GLU A 279 31.03 -18.93 26.43
N THR A 280 29.83 -19.50 26.24
CA THR A 280 29.47 -20.27 25.03
C THR A 280 28.73 -19.44 23.98
N HIS A 281 28.15 -18.31 24.41
CA HIS A 281 27.29 -17.44 23.60
C HIS A 281 26.03 -18.10 23.01
N LEU A 282 25.61 -19.25 23.55
CA LEU A 282 24.35 -19.92 23.23
C LEU A 282 23.19 -19.28 24.02
N GLY A 283 21.95 -19.41 23.56
CA GLY A 283 20.77 -19.01 24.34
C GLY A 283 20.33 -20.04 25.39
N PHE A 284 21.16 -21.05 25.66
CA PHE A 284 20.90 -22.19 26.53
C PHE A 284 22.21 -22.66 27.18
N LEU A 285 22.14 -23.44 28.26
CA LEU A 285 23.35 -23.97 28.92
C LEU A 285 23.76 -25.31 28.31
N ILE A 286 25.08 -25.57 28.28
CA ILE A 286 25.64 -26.87 27.93
C ILE A 286 26.60 -27.35 29.01
N GLN A 287 26.55 -28.66 29.28
CA GLN A 287 27.33 -29.32 30.32
C GLN A 287 28.01 -30.58 29.78
N GLY A 288 29.19 -30.92 30.27
CA GLY A 288 29.83 -32.20 29.92
C GLY A 288 31.06 -32.55 30.75
N PRO A 289 31.64 -33.77 30.56
CA PRO A 289 32.87 -34.21 31.21
C PRO A 289 34.12 -33.58 30.59
N TYR A 290 34.11 -32.25 30.44
CA TYR A 290 35.22 -31.49 29.87
C TYR A 290 36.43 -31.50 30.80
N ARG A 291 37.62 -31.47 30.21
CA ARG A 291 38.89 -31.26 30.92
C ARG A 291 39.08 -29.77 31.17
N THR A 292 39.31 -29.40 32.42
CA THR A 292 39.55 -28.03 32.85
C THR A 292 41.04 -27.75 33.08
N THR A 293 41.36 -26.48 33.38
CA THR A 293 42.54 -26.06 34.14
C THR A 293 42.61 -26.73 35.53
N PRO A 294 43.78 -26.71 36.21
CA PRO A 294 43.91 -27.23 37.58
C PRO A 294 43.04 -26.48 38.61
N SER A 295 42.84 -25.18 38.38
CA SER A 295 41.96 -24.24 39.07
C SER A 295 40.46 -24.44 38.76
N ARG A 296 40.14 -25.32 37.80
CA ARG A 296 38.81 -25.66 37.26
C ARG A 296 38.02 -24.55 36.57
N ASP A 297 38.43 -23.29 36.73
CA ASP A 297 37.83 -22.10 36.17
C ASP A 297 37.61 -22.12 34.64
N ASN A 298 38.46 -22.83 33.88
CA ASN A 298 38.58 -22.63 32.43
C ASN A 298 38.78 -23.97 31.67
N VAL A 299 38.36 -24.03 30.41
CA VAL A 299 38.33 -25.23 29.57
C VAL A 299 39.23 -25.04 28.33
N PRO A 300 40.36 -25.78 28.21
CA PRO A 300 41.28 -25.63 27.09
C PRO A 300 40.64 -25.97 25.73
N GLN A 301 40.45 -24.93 24.90
CA GLN A 301 39.79 -24.97 23.59
C GLN A 301 40.48 -25.86 22.54
N ARG A 302 41.74 -26.23 22.76
CA ARG A 302 42.57 -27.06 21.85
C ARG A 302 42.87 -28.45 22.39
N ASP A 303 42.24 -28.88 23.48
CA ASP A 303 42.30 -30.27 23.91
C ASP A 303 41.37 -31.14 23.01
N PRO A 304 41.87 -32.24 22.40
CA PRO A 304 41.07 -33.04 21.47
C PRO A 304 39.85 -33.76 22.09
N TRP A 305 39.86 -34.01 23.40
CA TRP A 305 38.71 -34.59 24.10
C TRP A 305 37.62 -33.53 24.27
N ASN A 306 37.97 -32.31 24.67
CA ASN A 306 37.03 -31.19 24.74
C ASN A 306 36.40 -30.89 23.37
N GLN A 307 37.19 -30.94 22.29
CA GLN A 307 36.67 -30.76 20.92
C GLN A 307 35.73 -31.90 20.49
N GLY A 308 36.05 -33.16 20.84
CA GLY A 308 35.17 -34.30 20.61
C GLY A 308 33.82 -34.18 21.35
N LEU A 309 33.85 -33.71 22.61
CA LEU A 309 32.63 -33.46 23.39
C LEU A 309 31.74 -32.39 22.76
N ILE A 310 32.29 -31.31 22.18
CA ILE A 310 31.47 -30.33 21.45
C ILE A 310 30.85 -30.93 20.19
N GLY A 311 31.53 -31.87 19.51
CA GLY A 311 30.93 -32.63 18.40
C GLY A 311 29.71 -33.46 18.83
N GLU A 312 29.80 -34.14 19.97
CA GLU A 312 28.67 -34.87 20.57
C GLU A 312 27.54 -33.92 21.01
N THR A 313 27.85 -32.79 21.64
CA THR A 313 26.86 -31.76 22.02
C THR A 313 26.17 -31.15 20.80
N ALA A 314 26.90 -30.91 19.70
CA ALA A 314 26.33 -30.39 18.45
C ALA A 314 25.39 -31.41 17.77
N SER A 315 25.72 -32.71 17.85
CA SER A 315 24.84 -33.79 17.41
C SER A 315 23.60 -33.93 18.31
N LEU A 316 23.75 -33.76 19.62
CA LEU A 316 22.62 -33.77 20.58
C LEU A 316 21.68 -32.58 20.36
N LEU A 317 22.20 -31.41 19.96
CA LEU A 317 21.38 -30.25 19.61
C LEU A 317 20.44 -30.54 18.43
N ALA A 318 20.93 -31.22 17.38
CA ALA A 318 20.09 -31.60 16.23
C ALA A 318 18.98 -32.61 16.61
N GLU A 319 19.21 -33.47 17.62
CA GLU A 319 18.18 -34.34 18.17
C GLU A 319 17.18 -33.56 19.05
N ALA A 320 17.67 -32.66 19.91
CA ALA A 320 16.84 -31.78 20.73
C ALA A 320 15.91 -30.91 19.87
N LEU A 321 16.38 -30.35 18.76
CA LEU A 321 15.55 -29.57 17.82
C LEU A 321 14.38 -30.38 17.25
N ARG A 322 14.60 -31.64 16.86
CA ARG A 322 13.53 -32.54 16.38
C ARG A 322 12.52 -32.83 17.48
N TRP A 323 13.00 -33.09 18.70
CA TRP A 323 12.13 -33.32 19.85
C TRP A 323 11.29 -32.09 20.21
N LEU A 324 11.90 -30.89 20.21
CA LEU A 324 11.22 -29.62 20.47
C LEU A 324 10.15 -29.33 19.42
N ARG A 325 10.40 -29.63 18.14
CA ARG A 325 9.39 -29.57 17.08
C ARG A 325 8.22 -30.51 17.39
N ASP A 326 8.51 -31.77 17.67
CA ASP A 326 7.49 -32.82 17.87
C ASP A 326 6.63 -32.59 19.13
N HIS A 327 7.04 -31.67 20.01
CA HIS A 327 6.30 -31.19 21.19
C HIS A 327 5.81 -29.73 21.08
N ASN A 328 5.85 -29.13 19.88
CA ASN A 328 5.41 -27.75 19.59
C ASN A 328 6.14 -26.64 20.38
N LEU A 329 7.38 -26.88 20.81
CA LEU A 329 8.24 -25.93 21.52
C LEU A 329 9.28 -25.24 20.61
N LEU A 330 9.33 -25.56 19.31
CA LEU A 330 10.28 -24.98 18.35
C LEU A 330 9.71 -23.72 17.67
N ASP A 331 9.46 -22.67 18.44
CA ASP A 331 9.01 -21.38 17.93
C ASP A 331 10.17 -20.45 17.48
N THR A 332 9.87 -19.21 17.11
CA THR A 332 10.92 -18.21 16.83
C THR A 332 11.77 -17.85 18.04
N THR A 333 11.26 -17.98 19.26
CA THR A 333 12.03 -17.76 20.49
C THR A 333 13.04 -18.88 20.69
N ALA A 334 12.64 -20.14 20.48
CA ALA A 334 13.52 -21.29 20.43
C ALA A 334 14.61 -21.15 19.35
N LEU A 335 14.26 -20.73 18.12
CA LEU A 335 15.26 -20.48 17.06
C LEU A 335 16.25 -19.36 17.42
N ARG A 336 15.82 -18.34 18.19
CA ARG A 336 16.72 -17.29 18.72
C ARG A 336 17.61 -17.76 19.86
N CYS A 337 17.39 -18.95 20.43
CA CYS A 337 18.30 -19.56 21.40
C CYS A 337 19.52 -20.23 20.74
N LEU A 338 19.49 -20.43 19.41
CA LEU A 338 20.47 -21.23 18.68
C LEU A 338 21.72 -20.42 18.28
N PRO A 339 22.85 -21.06 17.96
CA PRO A 339 24.04 -20.38 17.43
C PRO A 339 23.78 -19.85 16.01
N ILE A 340 23.15 -18.67 15.91
CA ILE A 340 22.75 -18.01 14.65
C ILE A 340 23.61 -16.79 14.27
N GLU A 341 24.67 -16.50 15.02
CA GLU A 341 25.57 -15.36 14.79
C GLU A 341 26.96 -15.81 14.31
N PRO A 342 27.27 -15.74 13.00
CA PRO A 342 28.53 -16.26 12.46
C PRO A 342 29.79 -15.66 13.10
N THR A 343 29.71 -14.41 13.56
CA THR A 343 30.80 -13.70 14.25
C THR A 343 31.18 -14.30 15.61
N LYS A 344 30.24 -14.95 16.31
CA LYS A 344 30.46 -15.58 17.62
C LYS A 344 30.94 -17.04 17.49
N PHE A 345 30.67 -17.67 16.35
CA PHE A 345 30.94 -19.11 16.10
C PHE A 345 31.88 -19.35 14.90
N ALA A 346 32.76 -18.39 14.62
CA ALA A 346 33.66 -18.40 13.46
C ALA A 346 34.59 -19.63 13.40
N ASP A 347 35.05 -19.98 12.20
CA ASP A 347 35.90 -21.15 11.94
C ASP A 347 37.14 -21.21 12.86
N GLY A 348 37.35 -22.39 13.45
CA GLY A 348 38.47 -22.64 14.37
C GLY A 348 38.22 -22.21 15.83
N THR A 349 37.07 -21.60 16.15
CA THR A 349 36.60 -21.48 17.54
C THR A 349 36.15 -22.83 18.09
N MET A 350 36.14 -22.98 19.43
CA MET A 350 35.72 -24.23 20.09
C MET A 350 34.26 -24.60 19.79
N PHE A 351 33.38 -23.61 19.61
CA PHE A 351 31.93 -23.80 19.46
C PHE A 351 31.43 -23.79 18.00
N ALA A 352 32.31 -23.59 17.00
CA ALA A 352 31.97 -23.67 15.58
C ALA A 352 31.17 -24.92 15.16
N PRO A 353 31.40 -26.14 15.71
CA PRO A 353 30.58 -27.31 15.39
C PRO A 353 29.10 -27.16 15.77
N MET A 354 28.76 -26.36 16.80
CA MET A 354 27.38 -26.10 17.21
C MET A 354 26.63 -25.31 16.12
N PHE A 355 27.27 -24.27 15.57
CA PHE A 355 26.76 -23.48 14.45
C PHE A 355 26.61 -24.34 13.18
N ALA A 356 27.63 -25.14 12.85
CA ALA A 356 27.61 -26.02 11.69
C ALA A 356 26.49 -27.07 11.76
N ALA A 357 26.32 -27.76 12.90
CA ALA A 357 25.26 -28.75 13.08
C ALA A 357 23.85 -28.12 13.09
N THR A 358 23.71 -26.91 13.65
CA THR A 358 22.45 -26.14 13.59
C THR A 358 22.10 -25.80 12.14
N LYS A 359 23.07 -25.30 11.38
CA LYS A 359 22.92 -24.96 9.96
C LYS A 359 22.54 -26.18 9.11
N GLU A 360 23.25 -27.29 9.28
CA GLU A 360 22.98 -28.56 8.59
C GLU A 360 21.57 -29.07 8.90
N ALA A 361 21.15 -29.05 10.17
CA ALA A 361 19.82 -29.50 10.60
C ALA A 361 18.70 -28.64 10.01
N LEU A 362 18.80 -27.31 10.08
CA LEU A 362 17.77 -26.40 9.54
C LEU A 362 17.68 -26.40 8.00
N ILE A 363 18.75 -26.83 7.31
CA ILE A 363 18.75 -27.04 5.85
C ILE A 363 18.11 -28.39 5.48
N SER A 364 18.38 -29.46 6.24
CA SER A 364 18.03 -30.83 5.87
C SER A 364 16.70 -31.34 6.45
N ASP A 365 16.39 -31.02 7.70
CA ASP A 365 15.19 -31.48 8.39
C ASP A 365 14.05 -30.43 8.35
N PRO A 366 12.78 -30.86 8.41
CA PRO A 366 11.67 -29.94 8.66
C PRO A 366 11.77 -29.41 10.09
N LEU A 367 12.34 -28.21 10.25
CA LEU A 367 12.62 -27.56 11.54
C LEU A 367 12.39 -26.03 11.55
N LEU A 368 12.18 -25.39 10.39
CA LEU A 368 11.81 -23.97 10.36
C LEU A 368 10.29 -23.83 10.50
N PRO A 369 9.76 -23.04 11.46
CA PRO A 369 8.34 -22.88 11.68
C PRO A 369 7.69 -22.02 10.58
N CYS A 370 6.69 -22.59 9.93
CA CYS A 370 5.86 -21.95 8.93
C CYS A 370 4.61 -21.32 9.56
N LEU A 371 3.77 -20.73 8.72
CA LEU A 371 2.35 -20.54 9.06
C LEU A 371 1.65 -21.90 9.24
N GLU A 372 0.50 -21.89 9.91
CA GLU A 372 -0.38 -23.07 10.12
C GLU A 372 0.25 -24.21 10.96
N GLU A 373 1.20 -23.88 11.86
CA GLU A 373 1.87 -24.84 12.77
C GLU A 373 2.67 -25.95 12.06
N VAL A 374 2.96 -25.77 10.77
CA VAL A 374 3.79 -26.67 9.94
C VAL A 374 5.28 -26.33 10.08
N TYR A 375 6.16 -27.32 9.86
CA TYR A 375 7.61 -27.15 9.83
C TYR A 375 8.20 -27.58 8.48
N MET A 376 9.18 -26.84 7.96
CA MET A 376 9.83 -27.12 6.66
C MET A 376 11.36 -27.00 6.71
N PRO A 377 12.09 -27.69 5.81
CA PRO A 377 13.51 -27.48 5.58
C PRO A 377 13.73 -26.17 4.79
N ALA A 378 14.92 -25.58 4.90
CA ALA A 378 15.24 -24.30 4.25
C ALA A 378 14.94 -24.25 2.74
N SER A 379 15.12 -25.35 2.01
CA SER A 379 14.82 -25.42 0.57
C SER A 379 13.35 -25.15 0.22
N ARG A 380 12.41 -25.57 1.09
CA ARG A 380 10.96 -25.40 0.91
C ARG A 380 10.39 -24.19 1.64
N ALA A 381 11.19 -23.52 2.45
CA ALA A 381 10.82 -22.29 3.13
C ALA A 381 10.88 -21.08 2.17
N ARG A 382 10.02 -20.08 2.38
CA ARG A 382 10.11 -18.74 1.79
C ARG A 382 9.77 -17.67 2.83
N LEU A 383 10.43 -16.52 2.76
CA LEU A 383 10.09 -15.33 3.53
C LEU A 383 9.19 -14.39 2.72
N ALA A 384 8.33 -13.63 3.39
CA ALA A 384 7.58 -12.53 2.77
C ALA A 384 7.35 -11.40 3.77
N ARG A 385 7.62 -10.16 3.34
CA ARG A 385 7.62 -8.97 4.20
C ARG A 385 6.24 -8.64 4.77
N THR A 386 5.17 -8.72 3.98
CA THR A 386 3.80 -8.39 4.41
C THR A 386 2.93 -9.63 4.60
N GLN A 387 1.93 -9.52 5.47
CA GLN A 387 0.90 -10.54 5.67
C GLN A 387 0.08 -10.78 4.39
N GLU A 388 -0.24 -9.71 3.65
CA GLU A 388 -0.95 -9.74 2.37
C GLU A 388 -0.33 -10.71 1.35
N VAL A 389 1.01 -10.74 1.23
CA VAL A 389 1.70 -11.66 0.30
C VAL A 389 1.58 -13.11 0.78
N ARG A 390 1.59 -13.35 2.09
CA ARG A 390 1.49 -14.70 2.66
C ARG A 390 0.07 -15.27 2.51
N GLU A 391 -0.93 -14.43 2.73
CA GLU A 391 -2.35 -14.78 2.55
C GLU A 391 -2.76 -14.91 1.08
N LEU A 392 -2.06 -14.22 0.17
CA LEU A 392 -2.34 -14.28 -1.26
C LEU A 392 -1.91 -15.60 -1.91
N PHE A 393 -0.85 -16.29 -1.47
CA PHE A 393 -0.38 -17.51 -2.12
C PHE A 393 -0.42 -18.73 -1.19
N ALA A 394 -1.30 -19.69 -1.49
CA ALA A 394 -1.27 -21.02 -0.88
C ALA A 394 -0.02 -21.82 -1.32
N PRO A 395 0.45 -22.84 -0.56
CA PRO A 395 1.75 -23.47 -0.81
C PRO A 395 1.97 -24.05 -2.21
N ALA A 396 0.94 -24.65 -2.81
CA ALA A 396 0.97 -25.14 -4.19
C ALA A 396 0.99 -24.01 -5.23
N GLN A 397 0.31 -22.89 -4.98
CA GLN A 397 0.36 -21.71 -5.86
C GLN A 397 1.74 -21.05 -5.80
N LEU A 398 2.35 -21.00 -4.61
CA LEU A 398 3.69 -20.45 -4.42
C LEU A 398 4.75 -21.30 -5.13
N ALA A 399 4.65 -22.63 -5.05
CA ALA A 399 5.51 -23.54 -5.81
C ALA A 399 5.35 -23.35 -7.33
N ALA A 400 4.12 -23.30 -7.83
CA ALA A 400 3.83 -23.08 -9.25
C ALA A 400 4.35 -21.73 -9.78
N LEU A 401 4.29 -20.65 -8.98
CA LEU A 401 4.84 -19.33 -9.34
C LEU A 401 6.37 -19.34 -9.49
N PHE A 402 7.07 -20.25 -8.81
CA PHE A 402 8.53 -20.34 -8.80
C PHE A 402 9.09 -21.54 -9.57
N ASP A 403 8.25 -22.30 -10.29
CA ASP A 403 8.60 -23.50 -11.08
C ASP A 403 9.23 -24.62 -10.23
N GLU A 404 8.63 -24.89 -9.07
CA GLU A 404 9.13 -25.86 -8.07
C GLU A 404 8.22 -27.10 -7.98
N GLU A 405 8.80 -28.31 -7.99
CA GLU A 405 8.04 -29.58 -7.95
C GLU A 405 7.34 -29.85 -6.62
N GLN A 406 7.69 -29.14 -5.54
CA GLN A 406 7.20 -29.37 -4.18
C GLN A 406 6.63 -28.09 -3.58
N GLU A 407 5.56 -28.22 -2.79
CA GLU A 407 4.89 -27.08 -2.14
C GLU A 407 5.86 -26.24 -1.31
N LEU A 408 5.84 -24.93 -1.53
CA LEU A 408 6.66 -23.95 -0.82
C LEU A 408 5.83 -23.31 0.30
N HIS A 409 6.39 -23.19 1.49
CA HIS A 409 5.64 -22.66 2.64
C HIS A 409 6.24 -21.36 3.15
N TRP A 410 5.37 -20.41 3.49
CA TRP A 410 5.74 -19.19 4.17
C TRP A 410 6.25 -19.49 5.58
N LEU A 411 7.44 -18.99 5.91
CA LEU A 411 7.90 -18.92 7.29
C LEU A 411 6.97 -18.01 8.11
N THR A 412 6.92 -18.27 9.41
CA THR A 412 6.06 -17.51 10.34
C THR A 412 6.31 -16.00 10.27
N GLY A 413 5.23 -15.22 10.38
CA GLY A 413 5.22 -13.77 10.26
C GLY A 413 6.01 -13.01 11.33
N GLU A 414 6.54 -13.72 12.33
CA GLU A 414 7.46 -13.20 13.35
C GLU A 414 8.90 -13.02 12.84
N ILE A 415 9.32 -13.73 11.78
CA ILE A 415 10.68 -13.62 11.23
C ILE A 415 10.78 -12.36 10.35
N THR A 416 10.94 -11.20 10.99
CA THR A 416 11.01 -9.89 10.32
C THR A 416 12.27 -9.12 10.70
N GLN A 417 12.55 -8.05 9.95
CA GLN A 417 13.63 -7.12 10.25
C GLN A 417 13.43 -6.39 11.58
N ASP A 418 12.18 -6.13 11.96
CA ASP A 418 11.82 -5.31 13.12
C ASP A 418 11.67 -6.13 14.42
N ARG A 419 11.46 -7.45 14.32
CA ARG A 419 11.24 -8.35 15.47
C ARG A 419 12.38 -9.33 15.72
N SER A 420 13.09 -9.76 14.68
CA SER A 420 14.19 -10.73 14.78
C SER A 420 15.23 -10.55 13.66
N PRO A 421 15.92 -9.39 13.58
CA PRO A 421 16.84 -9.09 12.49
C PRO A 421 17.99 -10.10 12.38
N GLU A 422 18.50 -10.63 13.49
CA GLU A 422 19.56 -11.64 13.50
C GLU A 422 19.09 -12.96 12.89
N LEU A 423 17.91 -13.43 13.29
CA LEU A 423 17.30 -14.65 12.77
C LEU A 423 16.91 -14.51 11.30
N ARG A 424 16.32 -13.37 10.88
CA ARG A 424 16.02 -13.11 9.46
C ARG A 424 17.30 -13.10 8.62
N ARG A 425 18.36 -12.44 9.11
CA ARG A 425 19.68 -12.43 8.45
C ARG A 425 20.25 -13.85 8.31
N TYR A 426 20.23 -14.64 9.38
CA TYR A 426 20.71 -16.03 9.36
C TYR A 426 19.90 -16.90 8.38
N VAL A 427 18.57 -16.83 8.44
CA VAL A 427 17.67 -17.56 7.54
C VAL A 427 17.92 -17.22 6.07
N MET A 428 18.15 -15.95 5.73
CA MET A 428 18.42 -15.52 4.35
C MET A 428 19.86 -15.80 3.89
N GLN A 429 20.87 -15.49 4.71
CA GLN A 429 22.29 -15.51 4.31
C GLN A 429 22.97 -16.86 4.56
N GLU A 430 22.64 -17.52 5.68
CA GLU A 430 23.27 -18.79 6.05
C GLU A 430 22.47 -19.99 5.54
N LEU A 431 21.15 -20.00 5.73
CA LEU A 431 20.28 -21.08 5.25
C LEU A 431 19.85 -20.92 3.77
N GLY A 432 20.07 -19.74 3.18
CA GLY A 432 19.77 -19.47 1.77
C GLY A 432 18.28 -19.31 1.44
N VAL A 433 17.41 -19.09 2.43
CA VAL A 433 15.95 -18.99 2.24
C VAL A 433 15.60 -17.69 1.49
N PRO A 434 14.97 -17.76 0.30
CA PRO A 434 14.60 -16.56 -0.45
C PRO A 434 13.49 -15.76 0.21
N GLU A 435 13.60 -14.42 0.17
CA GLU A 435 12.47 -13.52 0.43
C GLU A 435 11.75 -13.18 -0.88
N VAL A 436 10.45 -13.41 -0.91
CA VAL A 436 9.57 -13.10 -2.04
C VAL A 436 9.09 -11.66 -1.92
N THR A 437 9.32 -10.87 -2.96
CA THR A 437 8.94 -9.46 -3.05
C THR A 437 7.81 -9.29 -4.07
N ALA A 438 7.10 -8.16 -3.99
CA ALA A 438 6.08 -7.83 -4.97
C ALA A 438 6.63 -7.79 -6.41
N GLU A 439 7.88 -7.36 -6.60
CA GLU A 439 8.55 -7.37 -7.90
C GLU A 439 8.88 -8.79 -8.38
N SER A 440 9.36 -9.68 -7.49
CA SER A 440 9.64 -11.07 -7.87
C SER A 440 8.38 -11.87 -8.19
N ILE A 441 7.23 -11.52 -7.58
CA ILE A 441 5.91 -12.03 -7.97
C ILE A 441 5.54 -11.51 -9.37
N VAL A 442 5.57 -10.20 -9.61
CA VAL A 442 5.17 -9.59 -10.89
C VAL A 442 6.03 -10.08 -12.05
N ALA A 443 7.33 -10.32 -11.84
CA ALA A 443 8.24 -10.90 -12.82
C ALA A 443 8.00 -12.40 -13.13
N ARG A 444 7.11 -13.07 -12.38
CA ARG A 444 6.73 -14.49 -12.52
C ARG A 444 5.26 -14.70 -12.93
N LEU A 445 4.44 -13.65 -12.98
CA LEU A 445 3.06 -13.76 -13.44
C LEU A 445 3.01 -13.93 -14.97
N ASP A 446 2.89 -15.18 -15.43
CA ASP A 446 2.60 -15.50 -16.82
C ASP A 446 1.11 -15.80 -17.07
N LYS A 447 0.79 -16.08 -18.34
CA LYS A 447 -0.58 -16.31 -18.80
C LYS A 447 -1.17 -17.61 -18.24
N ASP A 448 -0.40 -18.70 -18.27
CA ASP A 448 -0.89 -20.04 -17.96
C ASP A 448 -1.07 -20.19 -16.44
N PHE A 449 -0.16 -19.60 -15.65
CA PHE A 449 -0.34 -19.45 -14.20
C PHE A 449 -1.62 -18.68 -13.87
N LEU A 450 -1.87 -17.53 -14.52
CA LEU A 450 -3.04 -16.69 -14.22
C LEU A 450 -4.36 -17.33 -14.65
N GLU A 451 -4.42 -17.95 -15.84
CA GLU A 451 -5.63 -18.62 -16.34
C GLU A 451 -6.07 -19.80 -15.44
N ALA A 452 -5.13 -20.44 -14.73
CA ALA A 452 -5.42 -21.52 -13.78
C ALA A 452 -6.08 -21.07 -12.46
N GLN A 453 -6.05 -19.77 -12.11
CA GLN A 453 -6.51 -19.30 -10.79
C GLN A 453 -8.04 -19.05 -10.73
N PRO A 454 -8.68 -19.20 -9.56
CA PRO A 454 -10.10 -18.85 -9.40
C PRO A 454 -10.33 -17.33 -9.37
N ASP A 455 -11.54 -16.88 -9.73
CA ASP A 455 -11.86 -15.45 -9.85
C ASP A 455 -11.72 -14.67 -8.52
N ASP A 456 -12.05 -15.30 -7.39
CA ASP A 456 -11.86 -14.71 -6.06
C ASP A 456 -10.38 -14.42 -5.76
N TRP A 457 -9.46 -15.25 -6.28
CA TRP A 457 -8.01 -15.07 -6.13
C TRP A 457 -7.49 -13.94 -7.02
N ILE A 458 -7.92 -13.88 -8.29
CA ILE A 458 -7.57 -12.80 -9.22
C ILE A 458 -8.04 -11.44 -8.67
N ARG A 459 -9.21 -11.38 -8.03
CA ARG A 459 -9.69 -10.17 -7.33
C ARG A 459 -8.77 -9.77 -6.17
N SER A 460 -8.29 -10.73 -5.37
CA SER A 460 -7.33 -10.46 -4.29
C SER A 460 -5.97 -10.00 -4.83
N LEU A 461 -5.48 -10.60 -5.92
CA LEU A 461 -4.27 -10.14 -6.62
C LEU A 461 -4.42 -8.68 -7.09
N TYR A 462 -5.55 -8.31 -7.70
CA TYR A 462 -5.82 -6.93 -8.13
C TYR A 462 -5.86 -5.96 -6.94
N GLY A 463 -6.42 -6.37 -5.80
CA GLY A 463 -6.37 -5.59 -4.55
C GLY A 463 -4.94 -5.35 -4.08
N PHE A 464 -4.12 -6.39 -3.97
CA PHE A 464 -2.70 -6.31 -3.61
C PHE A 464 -1.91 -5.40 -4.56
N LEU A 465 -2.05 -5.60 -5.88
CA LEU A 465 -1.33 -4.82 -6.89
C LEU A 465 -1.76 -3.33 -6.94
N SER A 466 -2.94 -2.99 -6.42
CA SER A 466 -3.37 -1.59 -6.24
C SER A 466 -2.43 -0.79 -5.32
N GLY A 467 -1.91 -1.46 -4.27
CA GLY A 467 -0.88 -0.89 -3.38
C GLY A 467 0.49 -0.75 -4.04
N GLN A 468 0.84 -1.63 -4.98
CA GLN A 468 2.18 -1.73 -5.60
C GLN A 468 2.43 -0.68 -6.70
N ARG A 469 2.19 0.60 -6.39
CA ARG A 469 2.23 1.72 -7.35
C ARG A 469 3.55 1.86 -8.11
N ALA A 470 4.68 1.45 -7.53
CA ALA A 470 5.99 1.45 -8.18
C ALA A 470 6.07 0.48 -9.37
N LEU A 471 5.40 -0.67 -9.29
CA LEU A 471 5.49 -1.75 -10.29
C LEU A 471 4.58 -1.52 -11.51
N ARG A 472 3.78 -0.45 -11.52
CA ARG A 472 2.79 -0.14 -12.58
C ARG A 472 3.35 -0.20 -14.00
N ARG A 473 4.62 0.13 -14.21
CA ARG A 473 5.25 0.04 -15.55
C ARG A 473 5.48 -1.41 -15.99
N GLN A 474 5.86 -2.31 -15.09
CA GLN A 474 6.04 -3.74 -15.38
C GLN A 474 4.69 -4.41 -15.65
N LEU A 475 3.66 -4.04 -14.88
CA LEU A 475 2.29 -4.56 -14.99
C LEU A 475 1.58 -4.29 -16.34
N MET A 476 2.11 -3.39 -17.18
CA MET A 476 1.53 -3.12 -18.51
C MET A 476 1.83 -4.24 -19.52
N GLU A 477 2.96 -4.92 -19.37
CA GLU A 477 3.44 -5.98 -20.29
C GLU A 477 2.98 -7.38 -19.84
N VAL A 478 2.63 -7.54 -18.54
CA VAL A 478 2.08 -8.78 -17.97
C VAL A 478 0.67 -9.04 -18.54
N PRO A 479 0.30 -10.30 -18.88
CA PRO A 479 -1.04 -10.66 -19.33
C PRO A 479 -2.06 -10.67 -18.16
N LEU A 480 -2.16 -9.56 -17.45
CA LEU A 480 -2.82 -9.50 -16.14
C LEU A 480 -4.34 -9.50 -16.20
N ILE A 481 -4.94 -9.07 -17.32
CA ILE A 481 -6.36 -8.74 -17.41
C ILE A 481 -7.18 -9.98 -17.79
N ARG A 482 -8.06 -10.44 -16.88
CA ARG A 482 -8.95 -11.57 -17.14
C ARG A 482 -10.20 -11.15 -17.91
N LEU A 483 -10.41 -11.72 -19.08
CA LEU A 483 -11.60 -11.53 -19.91
C LEU A 483 -12.78 -12.41 -19.44
N GLU A 484 -14.00 -12.09 -19.88
CA GLU A 484 -15.20 -12.86 -19.55
C GLU A 484 -15.12 -14.36 -19.92
N ASP A 485 -14.42 -14.72 -21.01
CA ASP A 485 -14.18 -16.12 -21.37
C ASP A 485 -13.21 -16.86 -20.42
N GLY A 486 -12.60 -16.15 -19.48
CA GLY A 486 -11.63 -16.63 -18.50
C GLY A 486 -10.17 -16.42 -18.92
N SER A 487 -9.94 -16.02 -20.18
CA SER A 487 -8.59 -15.87 -20.73
C SER A 487 -7.89 -14.58 -20.32
N HIS A 488 -6.58 -14.53 -20.49
CA HIS A 488 -5.71 -13.46 -20.00
C HIS A 488 -4.99 -12.69 -21.10
N VAL A 489 -5.03 -11.34 -21.01
CA VAL A 489 -4.43 -10.39 -21.96
C VAL A 489 -3.68 -9.25 -21.27
N PRO A 490 -2.65 -8.65 -21.91
CA PRO A 490 -1.97 -7.47 -21.37
C PRO A 490 -2.86 -6.23 -21.48
N VAL A 491 -2.53 -5.19 -20.69
CA VAL A 491 -3.33 -3.94 -20.64
C VAL A 491 -3.44 -3.31 -22.02
N ARG A 492 -2.34 -3.28 -22.78
CA ARG A 492 -2.27 -2.80 -24.17
C ARG A 492 -1.38 -3.68 -25.02
N ALA A 493 -1.69 -3.77 -26.31
CA ALA A 493 -0.77 -4.25 -27.33
C ALA A 493 -0.72 -3.23 -28.48
N ASN A 494 0.45 -2.95 -29.03
CA ASN A 494 0.66 -1.96 -30.10
C ASN A 494 0.04 -0.58 -29.81
N GLY A 495 -0.05 -0.18 -28.52
CA GLY A 495 -0.65 1.07 -28.07
C GLY A 495 -2.18 1.05 -27.88
N GLN A 496 -2.88 -0.02 -28.29
CA GLN A 496 -4.33 -0.17 -28.17
C GLN A 496 -4.70 -0.99 -26.92
N SER A 497 -5.70 -0.54 -26.16
CA SER A 497 -6.29 -1.32 -25.05
C SER A 497 -6.83 -2.66 -25.55
N GLN A 498 -6.46 -3.76 -24.89
CA GLN A 498 -6.94 -5.10 -25.27
C GLN A 498 -8.26 -5.49 -24.57
N ALA A 499 -8.62 -4.77 -23.51
CA ALA A 499 -9.81 -5.01 -22.71
C ALA A 499 -10.40 -3.70 -22.17
N PHE A 500 -11.70 -3.70 -21.93
CA PHE A 500 -12.45 -2.60 -21.32
C PHE A 500 -13.14 -3.05 -20.03
N LEU A 501 -13.43 -2.12 -19.12
CA LEU A 501 -14.18 -2.41 -17.90
C LEU A 501 -15.61 -2.88 -18.22
N PRO A 502 -16.18 -3.81 -17.44
CA PRO A 502 -17.57 -4.22 -17.62
C PRO A 502 -18.51 -3.04 -17.33
N SER A 503 -19.35 -2.73 -18.31
CA SER A 503 -20.41 -1.71 -18.25
C SER A 503 -21.79 -2.37 -18.34
N THR A 504 -22.86 -1.57 -18.16
CA THR A 504 -24.25 -2.02 -18.35
C THR A 504 -24.67 -2.13 -19.83
N ILE A 505 -23.80 -1.73 -20.76
CA ILE A 505 -24.10 -1.65 -22.21
C ILE A 505 -23.49 -2.86 -22.91
N ARG A 506 -24.28 -3.54 -23.76
CA ARG A 506 -23.79 -4.63 -24.62
C ARG A 506 -22.79 -4.09 -25.64
N THR A 507 -21.53 -4.50 -25.49
CA THR A 507 -20.42 -4.23 -26.41
C THR A 507 -19.97 -5.49 -27.15
N GLY A 508 -19.26 -5.33 -28.27
CA GLY A 508 -18.48 -6.37 -28.92
C GLY A 508 -16.98 -6.34 -28.56
N PHE A 509 -16.53 -5.39 -27.74
CA PHE A 509 -15.16 -5.37 -27.26
C PHE A 509 -14.93 -6.41 -26.16
N PRO A 510 -13.71 -6.96 -26.02
CA PRO A 510 -13.35 -7.77 -24.87
C PRO A 510 -13.50 -6.96 -23.58
N THR A 511 -14.22 -7.51 -22.61
CA THR A 511 -14.43 -6.89 -21.29
C THR A 511 -13.80 -7.71 -20.18
N VAL A 512 -13.29 -7.03 -19.15
CA VAL A 512 -12.78 -7.66 -17.94
C VAL A 512 -13.92 -8.39 -17.22
N ARG A 513 -13.68 -9.62 -16.77
CA ARG A 513 -14.72 -10.46 -16.13
C ARG A 513 -15.34 -9.77 -14.92
N ALA A 514 -16.67 -9.68 -14.89
CA ALA A 514 -17.41 -8.98 -13.84
C ALA A 514 -17.09 -9.50 -12.42
N ALA A 515 -16.83 -10.80 -12.27
CA ALA A 515 -16.47 -11.41 -10.99
C ALA A 515 -15.16 -10.86 -10.40
N VAL A 516 -14.13 -10.61 -11.21
CA VAL A 516 -12.83 -10.08 -10.73
C VAL A 516 -12.88 -8.57 -10.51
N CYS A 517 -13.82 -7.87 -11.15
CA CYS A 517 -14.09 -6.44 -10.97
C CYS A 517 -15.06 -6.11 -9.81
N SER A 518 -15.41 -7.07 -8.96
CA SER A 518 -16.51 -6.96 -7.98
C SER A 518 -16.20 -6.19 -6.70
N SER A 519 -14.93 -5.83 -6.44
CA SER A 519 -14.51 -4.99 -5.31
C SER A 519 -13.96 -3.64 -5.77
N ASP A 520 -14.18 -2.59 -4.99
CA ASP A 520 -13.76 -1.22 -5.33
C ASP A 520 -12.24 -1.14 -5.56
N ALA A 521 -11.43 -1.76 -4.69
CA ALA A 521 -9.97 -1.79 -4.83
C ALA A 521 -9.50 -2.43 -6.15
N ALA A 522 -10.21 -3.45 -6.66
CA ALA A 522 -9.92 -4.07 -7.94
C ALA A 522 -10.38 -3.18 -9.13
N ARG A 523 -11.52 -2.49 -9.00
CA ARG A 523 -11.99 -1.53 -10.02
C ARG A 523 -11.06 -0.33 -10.11
N GLU A 524 -10.63 0.24 -8.98
CA GLU A 524 -9.63 1.30 -8.88
C GLU A 524 -8.28 0.87 -9.49
N PHE A 525 -7.82 -0.35 -9.19
CA PHE A 525 -6.59 -0.89 -9.77
C PHE A 525 -6.65 -0.90 -11.30
N LEU A 526 -7.68 -1.50 -11.88
CA LEU A 526 -7.87 -1.60 -13.34
C LEU A 526 -8.02 -0.22 -14.00
N GLN A 527 -8.76 0.70 -13.37
CA GLN A 527 -8.83 2.11 -13.80
C GLN A 527 -7.44 2.78 -13.75
N SER A 528 -6.61 2.45 -12.76
CA SER A 528 -5.26 3.02 -12.62
C SER A 528 -4.22 2.50 -13.62
N LEU A 529 -4.50 1.35 -14.27
CA LEU A 529 -3.79 0.86 -15.46
C LEU A 529 -4.30 1.54 -16.75
N GLY A 530 -5.36 2.35 -16.66
CA GLY A 530 -5.94 3.06 -17.80
C GLY A 530 -6.95 2.24 -18.60
N LEU A 531 -7.58 1.22 -18.00
CA LEU A 531 -8.81 0.63 -18.55
C LEU A 531 -10.00 1.55 -18.27
N THR A 532 -10.86 1.73 -19.26
CA THR A 532 -12.12 2.48 -19.17
C THR A 532 -13.28 1.56 -19.53
N GLU A 533 -14.52 1.98 -19.24
CA GLU A 533 -15.69 1.38 -19.89
C GLU A 533 -15.64 1.69 -21.40
N PRO A 534 -16.22 0.82 -22.25
CA PRO A 534 -16.16 0.98 -23.71
C PRO A 534 -17.07 2.12 -24.19
N ASP A 535 -16.56 3.00 -25.05
CA ASP A 535 -17.36 4.07 -25.65
C ASP A 535 -18.41 3.48 -26.62
N PRO A 536 -19.72 3.73 -26.43
CA PRO A 536 -20.76 3.16 -27.28
C PRO A 536 -20.67 3.56 -28.76
N VAL A 537 -20.09 4.73 -29.08
CA VAL A 537 -19.88 5.15 -30.48
C VAL A 537 -18.78 4.32 -31.13
N ASP A 538 -17.65 4.13 -30.45
CA ASP A 538 -16.56 3.30 -30.99
C ASP A 538 -16.95 1.82 -31.06
N ASP A 539 -17.77 1.34 -30.11
CA ASP A 539 -18.36 0.00 -30.16
C ASP A 539 -19.27 -0.21 -31.39
N VAL A 540 -20.12 0.77 -31.72
CA VAL A 540 -20.95 0.71 -32.93
C VAL A 540 -20.07 0.73 -34.18
N ILE A 541 -19.14 1.68 -34.29
CA ILE A 541 -18.33 1.86 -35.50
C ILE A 541 -17.41 0.65 -35.75
N TRP A 542 -16.85 0.02 -34.71
CA TRP A 542 -15.88 -1.09 -34.88
C TRP A 542 -16.53 -2.48 -34.79
N ASN A 543 -17.62 -2.67 -34.04
CA ASN A 543 -18.22 -4.00 -33.78
C ASN A 543 -19.65 -4.17 -34.33
N VAL A 544 -20.32 -3.11 -34.79
CA VAL A 544 -21.66 -3.18 -35.41
C VAL A 544 -21.59 -2.92 -36.90
N LEU A 545 -21.11 -1.75 -37.33
CA LEU A 545 -21.15 -1.34 -38.75
C LEU A 545 -20.47 -2.33 -39.72
N PRO A 546 -19.32 -2.96 -39.39
CA PRO A 546 -18.68 -3.94 -40.27
C PRO A 546 -19.48 -5.22 -40.54
N LYS A 547 -20.60 -5.45 -39.85
CA LYS A 547 -21.57 -6.51 -40.21
C LYS A 547 -22.37 -6.15 -41.48
N TYR A 548 -22.60 -4.85 -41.69
CA TYR A 548 -23.47 -4.31 -42.73
C TYR A 548 -22.71 -3.92 -44.02
N GLU A 549 -21.39 -4.05 -44.01
CA GLU A 549 -20.48 -3.67 -45.11
C GLU A 549 -19.91 -4.89 -45.86
N GLN A 550 -20.39 -6.10 -45.57
CA GLN A 550 -19.95 -7.35 -46.17
C GLN A 550 -20.78 -7.71 -47.42
N ASP A 551 -20.11 -8.23 -48.46
CA ASP A 551 -20.73 -8.71 -49.72
C ASP A 551 -21.86 -9.75 -49.53
N LYS A 552 -21.99 -10.35 -48.35
CA LYS A 552 -23.03 -11.34 -48.00
C LYS A 552 -23.67 -11.04 -46.63
N LEU A 553 -24.39 -9.93 -46.58
CA LEU A 553 -25.34 -9.58 -45.50
C LEU A 553 -26.16 -10.81 -45.05
N SER A 554 -26.02 -11.17 -43.78
CA SER A 554 -26.66 -12.36 -43.17
C SER A 554 -27.05 -12.13 -41.69
N VAL A 555 -27.45 -10.89 -41.38
CA VAL A 555 -27.92 -10.47 -40.05
C VAL A 555 -29.35 -11.00 -39.80
N SER A 556 -29.61 -11.60 -38.63
CA SER A 556 -30.99 -12.00 -38.25
C SER A 556 -31.78 -10.80 -37.72
N SER A 557 -33.12 -10.88 -37.68
CA SER A 557 -33.92 -9.77 -37.12
C SER A 557 -33.62 -9.49 -35.65
N VAL A 558 -33.28 -10.53 -34.86
CA VAL A 558 -32.94 -10.39 -33.44
C VAL A 558 -31.58 -9.70 -33.26
N ASP A 559 -30.61 -10.00 -34.13
CA ASP A 559 -29.32 -9.30 -34.16
C ASP A 559 -29.49 -7.85 -34.61
N TYR A 560 -30.36 -7.62 -35.61
CA TYR A 560 -30.67 -6.28 -36.12
C TYR A 560 -31.31 -5.39 -35.05
N ASP A 561 -32.30 -5.92 -34.32
CA ASP A 561 -32.94 -5.21 -33.21
C ASP A 561 -31.92 -4.87 -32.10
N SER A 562 -31.02 -5.81 -31.77
CA SER A 562 -29.96 -5.58 -30.77
C SER A 562 -28.86 -4.62 -31.24
N ASP A 563 -28.56 -4.56 -32.54
CA ASP A 563 -27.60 -3.63 -33.13
C ASP A 563 -28.16 -2.22 -33.24
N LEU A 564 -29.42 -2.08 -33.67
CA LEU A 564 -30.09 -0.78 -33.74
C LEU A 564 -30.24 -0.15 -32.33
N GLN A 565 -30.49 -0.95 -31.30
CA GLN A 565 -30.50 -0.46 -29.91
C GLN A 565 -29.11 0.03 -29.45
N ARG A 566 -28.01 -0.55 -29.95
CA ARG A 566 -26.64 -0.04 -29.72
C ARG A 566 -26.41 1.27 -30.46
N MET A 567 -26.88 1.40 -31.70
CA MET A 567 -26.83 2.66 -32.47
C MET A 567 -27.59 3.80 -31.77
N LEU A 568 -28.77 3.52 -31.21
CA LEU A 568 -29.55 4.48 -30.42
C LEU A 568 -28.81 4.90 -29.13
N THR A 569 -28.31 3.92 -28.37
CA THR A 569 -27.51 4.16 -27.15
C THR A 569 -26.28 5.02 -27.45
N ALA A 570 -25.60 4.78 -28.58
CA ALA A 570 -24.48 5.58 -29.05
C ALA A 570 -24.87 7.00 -29.49
N PHE A 571 -26.01 7.14 -30.16
CA PHE A 571 -26.55 8.44 -30.59
C PHE A 571 -27.03 9.31 -29.42
N ALA A 572 -27.37 8.70 -28.28
CA ALA A 572 -27.70 9.41 -27.04
C ALA A 572 -26.49 10.07 -26.35
N THR A 573 -25.26 9.97 -26.89
CA THR A 573 -24.07 10.60 -26.30
C THR A 573 -24.15 12.14 -26.27
N ASP A 574 -23.79 12.73 -25.13
CA ASP A 574 -23.62 14.18 -24.95
C ASP A 574 -22.39 14.72 -25.69
N SER A 575 -21.42 13.85 -26.04
CA SER A 575 -20.22 14.24 -26.75
C SER A 575 -20.53 14.55 -28.21
N LYS A 576 -20.69 15.84 -28.54
CA LYS A 576 -20.91 16.28 -29.92
C LYS A 576 -19.87 15.69 -30.90
N VAL A 577 -18.61 15.58 -30.50
CA VAL A 577 -17.55 15.03 -31.38
C VAL A 577 -17.78 13.55 -31.70
N GLN A 578 -18.14 12.73 -30.70
CA GLN A 578 -18.48 11.32 -30.93
C GLN A 578 -19.83 11.19 -31.68
N LYS A 579 -20.81 12.08 -31.42
CA LYS A 579 -22.09 12.10 -32.14
C LYS A 579 -21.91 12.45 -33.63
N ASP A 580 -21.14 13.48 -33.96
CA ASP A 580 -20.81 13.87 -35.33
C ASP A 580 -20.04 12.74 -36.06
N LYS A 581 -19.12 12.05 -35.37
CA LYS A 581 -18.39 10.87 -35.87
C LYS A 581 -19.31 9.67 -36.14
N LEU A 582 -20.23 9.36 -35.21
CA LEU A 582 -21.23 8.30 -35.38
C LEU A 582 -22.12 8.56 -36.60
N ILE A 583 -22.65 9.78 -36.73
CA ILE A 583 -23.50 10.20 -37.85
C ILE A 583 -22.74 10.09 -39.18
N ALA A 584 -21.45 10.46 -39.22
CA ALA A 584 -20.63 10.37 -40.43
C ALA A 584 -20.37 8.92 -40.89
N ALA A 585 -20.27 7.97 -39.95
CA ALA A 585 -20.15 6.54 -40.26
C ALA A 585 -21.50 5.95 -40.70
N LEU A 586 -22.55 6.12 -39.89
CA LEU A 586 -23.91 5.61 -40.16
C LEU A 586 -24.50 6.10 -41.50
N ARG A 587 -24.13 7.31 -41.97
CA ARG A 587 -24.54 7.80 -43.30
C ARG A 587 -23.99 6.95 -44.46
N GLN A 588 -22.80 6.37 -44.29
CA GLN A 588 -22.10 5.62 -45.34
C GLN A 588 -22.40 4.11 -45.31
N THR A 589 -22.72 3.57 -44.14
CA THR A 589 -23.10 2.16 -43.95
C THR A 589 -24.56 1.92 -44.38
N ALA A 590 -24.82 0.87 -45.15
CA ALA A 590 -26.16 0.48 -45.57
C ALA A 590 -26.87 -0.37 -44.51
N PHE A 591 -27.29 0.26 -43.40
CA PHE A 591 -27.92 -0.45 -42.26
C PHE A 591 -29.45 -0.33 -42.18
N VAL A 592 -30.10 0.50 -43.01
CA VAL A 592 -31.54 0.75 -42.89
C VAL A 592 -32.31 -0.27 -43.72
N ILE A 593 -33.22 -1.04 -43.10
CA ILE A 593 -34.17 -1.86 -43.86
C ILE A 593 -35.18 -0.92 -44.53
N ALA A 594 -35.21 -0.97 -45.86
CA ALA A 594 -36.06 -0.14 -46.69
C ALA A 594 -36.89 -1.00 -47.66
N VAL A 595 -38.08 -0.52 -47.98
CA VAL A 595 -39.00 -1.12 -48.95
C VAL A 595 -39.03 -0.25 -50.20
N ASP A 596 -38.89 -0.85 -51.37
CA ASP A 596 -39.20 -0.21 -52.65
C ASP A 596 -40.72 -0.01 -52.78
N ALA A 597 -41.15 1.23 -53.01
CA ALA A 597 -42.55 1.61 -53.00
C ALA A 597 -43.35 1.13 -54.24
N GLY A 598 -42.66 0.69 -55.29
CA GLY A 598 -43.25 0.16 -56.52
C GLY A 598 -43.41 -1.35 -56.56
N ASN A 599 -42.45 -2.10 -56.00
CA ASN A 599 -42.42 -3.56 -56.08
C ASN A 599 -42.43 -4.28 -54.72
N GLY A 600 -42.35 -3.55 -53.60
CA GLY A 600 -42.42 -4.11 -52.25
C GLY A 600 -41.17 -4.90 -51.81
N VAL A 601 -40.10 -4.94 -52.62
CA VAL A 601 -38.86 -5.64 -52.26
C VAL A 601 -38.16 -4.90 -51.13
N LYS A 602 -37.79 -5.66 -50.08
CA LYS A 602 -37.02 -5.16 -48.95
C LYS A 602 -35.53 -5.30 -49.22
N ARG A 603 -34.75 -4.24 -48.98
CA ARG A 603 -33.28 -4.25 -49.01
C ARG A 603 -32.69 -3.39 -47.90
N PHE A 604 -31.45 -3.68 -47.54
CA PHE A 604 -30.63 -2.75 -46.78
C PHE A 604 -30.21 -1.57 -47.69
N ALA A 605 -30.26 -0.36 -47.15
CA ALA A 605 -29.95 0.90 -47.84
C ALA A 605 -29.29 1.90 -46.88
N ARG A 606 -28.67 2.95 -47.44
CA ARG A 606 -28.11 4.06 -46.65
C ARG A 606 -29.21 5.01 -46.18
N PRO A 607 -29.04 5.69 -45.02
CA PRO A 607 -29.96 6.75 -44.59
C PRO A 607 -30.18 7.85 -45.65
N GLU A 608 -29.14 8.21 -46.41
CA GLU A 608 -29.21 9.23 -47.48
C GLU A 608 -29.93 8.77 -48.76
N GLU A 609 -30.27 7.49 -48.89
CA GLU A 609 -31.01 6.92 -50.02
C GLU A 609 -32.52 6.85 -49.73
N VAL A 610 -32.90 6.67 -48.46
CA VAL A 610 -34.28 6.37 -48.03
C VAL A 610 -35.11 7.59 -47.64
N TYR A 611 -36.43 7.52 -47.83
CA TYR A 611 -37.42 8.44 -47.28
C TYR A 611 -37.97 7.89 -45.96
N LEU A 612 -38.22 8.76 -44.97
CA LEU A 612 -38.99 8.37 -43.79
C LEU A 612 -40.44 8.09 -44.20
N ALA A 613 -40.96 6.92 -43.78
CA ALA A 613 -42.28 6.43 -44.17
C ALA A 613 -43.43 7.15 -43.45
N THR A 614 -43.60 8.44 -43.75
CA THR A 614 -44.80 9.21 -43.39
C THR A 614 -45.97 8.82 -44.28
N ASP A 615 -47.20 8.93 -43.79
CA ASP A 615 -48.37 8.50 -44.54
C ASP A 615 -48.57 9.30 -45.85
N ARG A 616 -48.11 10.55 -45.89
CA ARG A 616 -48.09 11.36 -47.12
C ARG A 616 -47.11 10.82 -48.17
N LEU A 617 -45.87 10.51 -47.77
CA LEU A 617 -44.86 9.98 -48.70
C LEU A 617 -45.20 8.54 -49.13
N LYS A 618 -45.79 7.73 -48.25
CA LYS A 618 -46.39 6.43 -48.60
C LYS A 618 -47.48 6.59 -49.68
N GLN A 619 -48.41 7.54 -49.50
CA GLN A 619 -49.50 7.78 -50.46
C GLN A 619 -49.00 8.34 -51.79
N LEU A 620 -48.02 9.25 -51.76
CA LEU A 620 -47.43 9.86 -52.96
C LEU A 620 -46.64 8.85 -53.79
N PHE A 621 -45.80 8.04 -53.15
CA PHE A 621 -44.90 7.09 -53.83
C PHE A 621 -45.42 5.66 -53.92
N ALA A 622 -46.64 5.36 -53.46
CA ALA A 622 -47.27 4.07 -53.70
C ALA A 622 -47.22 3.72 -55.20
N GLU A 623 -46.74 2.52 -55.50
CA GLU A 623 -46.56 1.97 -56.86
C GLU A 623 -45.46 2.68 -57.70
N VAL A 624 -44.62 3.52 -57.08
CA VAL A 624 -43.48 4.18 -57.73
C VAL A 624 -42.19 3.42 -57.44
N ALA A 625 -41.68 2.70 -58.46
CA ALA A 625 -40.44 1.93 -58.37
C ALA A 625 -39.19 2.80 -58.14
N ASP A 626 -38.12 2.17 -57.63
CA ASP A 626 -36.83 2.79 -57.25
C ASP A 626 -36.90 3.82 -56.12
N VAL A 627 -38.10 4.13 -55.59
CA VAL A 627 -38.27 4.98 -54.40
C VAL A 627 -38.26 4.12 -53.13
N LEU A 628 -37.27 4.36 -52.28
CA LEU A 628 -37.11 3.65 -51.01
C LEU A 628 -37.76 4.37 -49.84
N LEU A 629 -38.64 3.68 -49.12
CA LEU A 629 -39.22 4.10 -47.84
C LEU A 629 -38.64 3.23 -46.71
N VAL A 630 -38.40 3.80 -45.53
CA VAL A 630 -38.02 3.01 -44.34
C VAL A 630 -39.10 1.97 -44.03
N ASP A 631 -38.70 0.73 -43.70
CA ASP A 631 -39.63 -0.36 -43.41
C ASP A 631 -40.32 -0.21 -42.04
N ASP A 632 -41.36 0.63 -41.98
CA ASP A 632 -42.17 0.81 -40.78
C ASP A 632 -43.07 -0.38 -40.44
N SER A 633 -42.96 -1.52 -41.15
CA SER A 633 -43.47 -2.80 -40.67
C SER A 633 -42.53 -3.47 -39.64
N HIS A 634 -41.24 -3.13 -39.63
CA HIS A 634 -40.29 -3.58 -38.60
C HIS A 634 -40.54 -2.84 -37.28
N GLY A 635 -40.63 -3.56 -36.16
CA GLY A 635 -40.98 -2.97 -34.86
C GLY A 635 -40.00 -1.89 -34.42
N SER A 636 -38.70 -2.18 -34.51
CA SER A 636 -37.60 -1.32 -34.08
C SER A 636 -37.28 -0.15 -35.01
N LEU A 637 -37.91 -0.07 -36.20
CA LEU A 637 -37.82 1.11 -37.08
C LEU A 637 -38.95 2.14 -36.79
N ARG A 638 -39.60 2.02 -35.64
CA ARG A 638 -40.66 2.92 -35.13
C ARG A 638 -40.18 3.66 -33.88
N GLY A 639 -40.85 4.76 -33.56
CA GLY A 639 -40.48 5.66 -32.46
C GLY A 639 -39.78 6.93 -32.94
N GLU A 640 -39.67 7.95 -32.09
CA GLU A 640 -39.09 9.24 -32.49
C GLU A 640 -37.55 9.22 -32.43
N GLU A 641 -36.95 8.50 -31.47
CA GLU A 641 -35.49 8.35 -31.34
C GLU A 641 -34.83 7.80 -32.62
N VAL A 642 -35.47 6.79 -33.23
CA VAL A 642 -35.02 6.20 -34.51
C VAL A 642 -35.22 7.16 -35.67
N ARG A 643 -36.29 7.98 -35.66
CA ARG A 643 -36.50 9.02 -36.68
C ARG A 643 -35.44 10.11 -36.58
N GLU A 644 -35.12 10.58 -35.38
CA GLU A 644 -34.06 11.57 -35.15
C GLU A 644 -32.68 11.04 -35.58
N LEU A 645 -32.36 9.79 -35.24
CA LEU A 645 -31.17 9.10 -35.71
C LEU A 645 -31.09 9.09 -37.24
N LEU A 646 -32.16 8.65 -37.91
CA LEU A 646 -32.20 8.53 -39.36
C LEU A 646 -32.19 9.91 -40.06
N GLU A 647 -32.89 10.93 -39.55
CA GLU A 647 -32.83 12.29 -40.11
C GLU A 647 -31.43 12.90 -39.96
N ALA A 648 -30.77 12.71 -38.80
CA ALA A 648 -29.38 13.15 -38.62
C ALA A 648 -28.43 12.43 -39.60
N CYS A 649 -28.64 11.13 -39.84
CA CYS A 649 -27.85 10.36 -40.79
C CYS A 649 -28.17 10.69 -42.27
N GLY A 650 -29.33 11.26 -42.61
CA GLY A 650 -29.64 11.78 -43.95
C GLY A 650 -30.98 11.36 -44.56
N ALA A 651 -31.79 10.59 -43.85
CA ALA A 651 -33.17 10.29 -44.24
C ALA A 651 -34.01 11.58 -44.21
N VAL A 652 -35.05 11.67 -45.03
CA VAL A 652 -35.91 12.88 -45.09
C VAL A 652 -37.39 12.56 -45.11
N ARG A 653 -38.19 13.42 -44.47
CA ARG A 653 -39.67 13.41 -44.47
C ARG A 653 -40.31 14.44 -45.42
N TYR A 654 -39.61 14.76 -46.51
CA TYR A 654 -40.00 15.69 -47.57
C TYR A 654 -39.26 15.29 -48.86
N LEU A 655 -39.76 15.65 -50.04
CA LEU A 655 -39.14 15.33 -51.35
C LEU A 655 -37.64 15.69 -51.40
N ARG A 656 -36.75 14.73 -51.65
CA ARG A 656 -35.29 14.92 -51.57
C ARG A 656 -34.77 15.64 -52.83
N PRO A 657 -34.22 16.87 -52.73
CA PRO A 657 -33.50 17.48 -53.84
C PRO A 657 -32.16 16.80 -54.00
N ILE A 658 -31.93 16.24 -55.20
CA ILE A 658 -30.66 15.64 -55.61
C ILE A 658 -29.99 16.55 -56.67
N PRO A 659 -28.67 16.76 -56.62
CA PRO A 659 -27.99 17.62 -57.58
C PRO A 659 -28.16 17.15 -59.02
N SER A 660 -28.62 18.05 -59.87
CA SER A 660 -28.49 17.95 -61.32
C SER A 660 -27.33 18.83 -61.76
N ALA A 661 -26.64 18.42 -62.83
CA ALA A 661 -25.59 19.21 -63.48
C ALA A 661 -25.88 19.41 -64.98
N ILE A 662 -27.12 19.14 -65.42
CA ILE A 662 -27.49 18.92 -66.81
C ILE A 662 -28.00 20.22 -67.45
N LEU A 663 -27.10 21.20 -67.61
CA LEU A 663 -27.27 22.23 -68.64
C LEU A 663 -26.45 21.88 -69.88
N SER A 664 -27.09 21.87 -71.04
CA SER A 664 -26.42 21.74 -72.34
C SER A 664 -25.51 22.94 -72.62
N TRP A 665 -24.58 22.80 -73.58
CA TRP A 665 -23.69 23.90 -73.97
C TRP A 665 -24.49 25.10 -74.54
N GLU A 666 -25.54 24.83 -75.33
CA GLU A 666 -26.44 25.86 -75.84
C GLU A 666 -27.21 26.59 -74.74
N GLU A 667 -27.72 25.89 -73.71
CA GLU A 667 -28.41 26.54 -72.58
C GLU A 667 -27.45 27.44 -71.79
N ARG A 668 -26.19 27.01 -71.60
CA ARG A 668 -25.14 27.86 -71.00
C ARG A 668 -24.80 29.05 -71.88
N GLU A 669 -24.76 28.92 -73.20
CA GLU A 669 -24.56 30.04 -74.12
C GLU A 669 -25.73 31.04 -74.07
N LYS A 670 -26.97 30.55 -74.08
CA LYS A 670 -28.19 31.37 -73.98
C LYS A 670 -28.21 32.15 -72.65
N LEU A 671 -27.88 31.52 -71.52
CA LEU A 671 -27.78 32.20 -70.21
C LEU A 671 -26.66 33.26 -70.17
N ARG A 672 -25.51 33.01 -70.83
CA ARG A 672 -24.42 33.99 -70.93
C ARG A 672 -24.75 35.16 -71.84
N ALA A 673 -25.47 34.92 -72.95
CA ALA A 673 -25.99 35.96 -73.82
C ALA A 673 -27.01 36.86 -73.09
N GLN A 674 -27.93 36.25 -72.32
CA GLN A 674 -28.89 36.97 -71.46
C GLN A 674 -28.18 37.80 -70.37
N ALA A 675 -27.06 37.30 -69.83
CA ALA A 675 -26.21 38.04 -68.90
C ALA A 675 -25.26 39.06 -69.57
N GLY A 676 -25.37 39.30 -70.88
CA GLY A 676 -24.56 40.29 -71.62
C GLY A 676 -23.12 39.88 -71.92
N HIS A 677 -22.72 38.64 -71.66
CA HIS A 677 -21.33 38.17 -71.78
C HIS A 677 -21.19 36.82 -72.54
N PRO A 678 -21.78 36.68 -73.75
CA PRO A 678 -21.91 35.38 -74.46
C PRO A 678 -20.58 34.65 -74.68
N GLU A 679 -19.49 35.36 -74.97
CA GLU A 679 -18.18 34.76 -75.30
C GLU A 679 -17.38 34.28 -74.08
N THR A 680 -17.82 34.59 -72.85
CA THR A 680 -17.06 34.28 -71.63
C THR A 680 -17.34 32.85 -71.12
N SER A 681 -16.32 31.99 -71.03
CA SER A 681 -16.43 30.64 -70.43
C SER A 681 -15.05 30.15 -69.99
N GLY A 682 -15.00 29.09 -69.18
CA GLY A 682 -13.75 28.46 -68.78
C GLY A 682 -13.91 27.11 -68.06
N TYR A 683 -12.78 26.55 -67.63
CA TYR A 683 -12.74 25.28 -66.88
C TYR A 683 -13.38 25.37 -65.49
N ASN A 684 -13.58 26.59 -64.96
CA ASN A 684 -14.17 26.86 -63.65
C ASN A 684 -15.70 27.03 -63.69
N ASP A 685 -16.35 26.79 -64.83
CA ASP A 685 -17.78 27.01 -65.03
C ASP A 685 -18.62 25.99 -64.23
N ARG A 686 -19.37 26.46 -63.23
CA ARG A 686 -20.14 25.63 -62.30
C ARG A 686 -21.64 25.80 -62.51
N VAL A 687 -22.31 24.67 -62.71
CA VAL A 687 -23.78 24.54 -62.68
C VAL A 687 -24.16 23.95 -61.33
N ALA A 688 -25.09 24.59 -60.63
CA ALA A 688 -25.80 24.03 -59.48
C ALA A 688 -27.28 23.97 -59.85
N ASP A 689 -27.76 22.80 -60.25
CA ASP A 689 -29.15 22.54 -60.61
C ASP A 689 -29.71 21.41 -59.71
N TRP A 690 -31.03 21.23 -59.71
CA TRP A 690 -31.72 20.26 -58.83
C TRP A 690 -32.76 19.47 -59.60
N THR A 691 -32.86 18.18 -59.28
CA THR A 691 -34.08 17.40 -59.50
C THR A 691 -34.53 16.73 -58.19
N LEU A 692 -35.68 16.06 -58.18
CA LEU A 692 -36.25 15.43 -56.98
C LEU A 692 -36.22 13.90 -57.11
N ASN A 693 -35.72 13.22 -56.07
CA ASN A 693 -35.59 11.76 -56.07
C ASN A 693 -36.96 11.08 -56.18
N GLY A 694 -37.16 10.25 -57.22
CA GLY A 694 -38.43 9.57 -57.51
C GLY A 694 -39.46 10.37 -58.31
N LEU A 695 -39.19 11.63 -58.66
CA LEU A 695 -40.17 12.46 -59.37
C LEU A 695 -40.41 11.98 -60.81
N LYS A 696 -39.34 11.66 -61.55
CA LYS A 696 -39.46 11.21 -62.94
C LYS A 696 -40.26 9.92 -63.03
N GLU A 697 -40.08 9.04 -62.05
CA GLU A 697 -40.71 7.74 -61.90
C GLU A 697 -42.19 7.92 -61.52
N LEU A 698 -42.49 8.79 -60.54
CA LEU A 698 -43.85 9.22 -60.19
C LEU A 698 -44.60 9.80 -61.39
N LEU A 699 -44.00 10.76 -62.11
CA LEU A 699 -44.57 11.37 -63.31
C LEU A 699 -44.78 10.37 -64.45
N SER A 700 -44.02 9.27 -64.46
CA SER A 700 -44.20 8.17 -65.42
C SER A 700 -45.30 7.19 -64.98
N ALA A 701 -45.56 7.06 -63.68
CA ALA A 701 -46.62 6.21 -63.14
C ALA A 701 -48.01 6.86 -63.24
N LEU A 702 -48.14 8.18 -63.03
CA LEU A 702 -49.43 8.89 -63.02
C LEU A 702 -50.39 8.56 -64.18
N PRO A 703 -49.97 8.46 -65.46
CA PRO A 703 -50.88 8.14 -66.57
C PRO A 703 -51.51 6.75 -66.52
N HIS A 704 -50.92 5.81 -65.75
CA HIS A 704 -51.36 4.42 -65.64
C HIS A 704 -52.33 4.16 -64.50
N LEU A 705 -52.55 5.15 -63.61
CA LEU A 705 -53.45 5.05 -62.46
C LEU A 705 -54.91 5.33 -62.85
N GLU A 706 -55.85 4.99 -61.96
CA GLU A 706 -57.26 5.35 -62.11
C GLU A 706 -57.51 6.85 -61.87
N THR A 707 -58.60 7.38 -62.45
CA THR A 707 -58.86 8.83 -62.52
C THR A 707 -58.93 9.50 -61.14
N GLU A 708 -59.51 8.83 -60.14
CA GLU A 708 -59.59 9.36 -58.76
C GLU A 708 -58.21 9.38 -58.07
N GLU A 709 -57.33 8.43 -58.41
CA GLU A 709 -56.00 8.31 -57.82
C GLU A 709 -54.99 9.27 -58.43
N ARG A 710 -55.13 9.58 -59.73
CA ARG A 710 -54.42 10.69 -60.40
C ARG A 710 -54.62 12.00 -59.66
N GLY A 711 -55.88 12.34 -59.36
CA GLY A 711 -56.22 13.56 -58.61
C GLY A 711 -55.58 13.59 -57.22
N LYS A 712 -55.61 12.45 -56.50
CA LYS A 712 -55.00 12.32 -55.18
C LYS A 712 -53.47 12.43 -55.21
N LYS A 713 -52.76 11.66 -56.06
CA LYS A 713 -51.29 11.70 -56.14
C LYS A 713 -50.78 13.03 -56.71
N ALA A 714 -51.50 13.68 -57.62
CA ALA A 714 -51.17 15.04 -58.08
C ALA A 714 -51.36 16.11 -56.96
N GLY A 715 -52.46 16.04 -56.20
CA GLY A 715 -52.65 16.91 -55.02
C GLY A 715 -51.57 16.71 -53.96
N ALA A 716 -51.23 15.45 -53.64
CA ALA A 716 -50.15 15.13 -52.71
C ALA A 716 -48.77 15.62 -53.20
N LEU A 717 -48.51 15.59 -54.52
CA LEU A 717 -47.29 16.17 -55.10
C LEU A 717 -47.24 17.69 -54.89
N TRP A 718 -48.35 18.40 -55.08
CA TRP A 718 -48.44 19.85 -54.82
C TRP A 718 -48.24 20.21 -53.33
N GLU A 719 -48.79 19.40 -52.42
CA GLU A 719 -48.58 19.57 -50.98
C GLU A 719 -47.13 19.30 -50.57
N GLU A 720 -46.51 18.22 -51.05
CA GLU A 720 -45.10 17.94 -50.76
C GLU A 720 -44.13 18.96 -51.41
N LEU A 721 -44.46 19.52 -52.59
CA LEU A 721 -43.73 20.67 -53.15
C LEU A 721 -43.87 21.92 -52.27
N SER A 722 -45.03 22.12 -51.62
CA SER A 722 -45.22 23.23 -50.68
C SER A 722 -44.39 23.03 -49.41
N HIS A 723 -44.42 21.82 -48.84
CA HIS A 723 -43.58 21.46 -47.69
C HIS A 723 -42.08 21.47 -47.99
N LEU A 724 -41.70 21.22 -49.25
CA LEU A 724 -40.32 21.37 -49.72
C LEU A 724 -39.87 22.84 -49.73
N GLU A 725 -40.72 23.77 -50.16
CA GLU A 725 -40.44 25.21 -50.00
C GLU A 725 -40.30 25.58 -48.52
N GLU A 726 -41.27 25.18 -47.68
CA GLU A 726 -41.27 25.46 -46.24
C GLU A 726 -39.99 24.96 -45.52
N ARG A 727 -39.46 23.79 -45.92
CA ARG A 727 -38.31 23.14 -45.25
C ARG A 727 -36.94 23.41 -45.88
N ARG A 728 -36.85 23.64 -47.19
CA ARG A 728 -35.58 23.83 -47.92
C ARG A 728 -35.44 25.21 -48.56
N GLY A 729 -36.48 26.03 -48.52
CA GLY A 729 -36.50 27.39 -49.03
C GLY A 729 -36.58 27.47 -50.55
N LYS A 730 -36.93 28.68 -51.02
CA LYS A 730 -37.15 29.03 -52.43
C LYS A 730 -35.94 28.79 -53.35
N GLY A 731 -34.74 28.68 -52.77
CA GLY A 731 -33.49 28.51 -53.51
C GLY A 731 -33.43 27.23 -54.35
N ILE A 732 -33.90 26.08 -53.83
CA ILE A 732 -33.79 24.80 -54.54
C ILE A 732 -34.66 24.71 -55.82
N PHE A 733 -35.67 25.58 -55.96
CA PHE A 733 -36.52 25.72 -57.16
C PHE A 733 -35.86 26.57 -58.27
N THR A 734 -34.61 26.99 -58.07
CA THR A 734 -33.85 27.85 -58.98
C THR A 734 -32.44 27.30 -59.13
N GLY A 735 -32.06 26.94 -60.36
CA GLY A 735 -30.68 26.59 -60.68
C GLY A 735 -29.82 27.84 -60.80
N GLU A 736 -28.53 27.70 -60.46
CA GLU A 736 -27.52 28.76 -60.59
C GLU A 736 -26.39 28.30 -61.52
N TYR A 737 -26.06 29.13 -62.50
CA TYR A 737 -24.87 28.97 -63.34
C TYR A 737 -23.88 30.10 -63.03
N THR A 738 -22.64 29.74 -62.74
CA THR A 738 -21.55 30.71 -62.50
C THR A 738 -20.33 30.36 -63.35
N TRP A 739 -19.67 31.39 -63.87
CA TRP A 739 -18.50 31.27 -64.74
C TRP A 739 -17.52 32.40 -64.47
N THR A 740 -16.25 32.21 -64.83
CA THR A 740 -15.19 33.19 -64.55
C THR A 740 -14.27 33.40 -65.74
N HIS A 741 -14.29 34.60 -66.32
CA HIS A 741 -13.35 35.03 -67.35
C HIS A 741 -13.13 36.54 -67.25
N TYR A 742 -11.98 36.96 -66.70
CA TYR A 742 -11.66 38.36 -66.30
C TYR A 742 -12.65 39.03 -65.30
N GLY A 743 -13.66 38.30 -64.82
CA GLY A 743 -14.63 38.68 -63.81
C GLY A 743 -15.34 37.44 -63.27
N ARG A 744 -16.23 37.61 -62.27
CA ARG A 744 -17.10 36.53 -61.75
C ARG A 744 -18.55 36.85 -62.11
N TYR A 745 -19.15 35.97 -62.90
CA TYR A 745 -20.51 36.15 -63.43
C TYR A 745 -21.46 35.07 -62.88
N ARG A 746 -22.76 35.36 -62.95
CA ARG A 746 -23.85 34.52 -62.45
C ARG A 746 -25.10 34.73 -63.28
N ALA A 747 -25.81 33.64 -63.57
CA ALA A 747 -27.17 33.62 -64.10
C ALA A 747 -28.01 32.60 -63.32
N THR A 748 -29.32 32.84 -63.23
CA THR A 748 -30.28 31.95 -62.55
C THR A 748 -31.35 31.48 -63.52
N PHE A 749 -31.85 30.26 -63.32
CA PHE A 749 -32.85 29.61 -64.18
C PHE A 749 -33.81 28.77 -63.33
N ASP A 750 -34.95 28.37 -63.87
CA ASP A 750 -35.85 27.43 -63.18
C ASP A 750 -35.17 26.05 -63.08
N ALA A 751 -35.15 25.44 -61.88
CA ALA A 751 -34.45 24.18 -61.67
C ALA A 751 -35.03 23.03 -62.53
N GLY A 752 -34.23 22.00 -62.81
CA GLY A 752 -34.57 20.89 -63.70
C GLY A 752 -35.94 20.26 -63.43
N PHE A 753 -36.27 19.99 -62.16
CA PHE A 753 -37.60 19.47 -61.81
C PHE A 753 -38.75 20.47 -62.04
N VAL A 754 -38.49 21.78 -61.90
CA VAL A 754 -39.49 22.83 -62.17
C VAL A 754 -39.76 22.92 -63.67
N LYS A 755 -38.73 22.76 -64.51
CA LYS A 755 -38.88 22.61 -65.96
C LYS A 755 -39.70 21.36 -66.30
N GLU A 756 -39.36 20.21 -65.72
CA GLU A 756 -40.07 18.93 -65.93
C GLU A 756 -41.55 19.00 -65.51
N LEU A 757 -41.88 19.64 -64.38
CA LEU A 757 -43.25 19.88 -63.90
C LEU A 757 -44.04 20.88 -64.75
N ASN A 758 -43.39 21.79 -65.49
CA ASN A 758 -44.08 22.67 -66.44
C ASN A 758 -44.33 21.98 -67.79
N GLU A 759 -43.36 21.19 -68.26
CA GLU A 759 -43.39 20.57 -69.59
C GLU A 759 -44.23 19.29 -69.66
N ARG A 760 -44.32 18.49 -68.58
CA ARG A 760 -45.05 17.21 -68.59
C ARG A 760 -46.53 17.31 -68.17
N PRO A 761 -47.39 16.40 -68.67
CA PRO A 761 -48.75 16.26 -68.17
C PRO A 761 -48.79 15.54 -66.81
N TRP A 762 -49.27 16.24 -65.78
CA TRP A 762 -49.41 15.69 -64.42
C TRP A 762 -50.53 16.32 -63.59
N VAL A 763 -51.07 17.47 -64.02
CA VAL A 763 -52.18 18.16 -63.36
C VAL A 763 -53.49 17.61 -63.95
N PRO A 764 -54.47 17.19 -63.13
CA PRO A 764 -55.77 16.77 -63.63
C PRO A 764 -56.57 17.96 -64.20
N ASP A 765 -57.21 17.77 -65.35
CA ASP A 765 -58.26 18.66 -65.85
C ASP A 765 -59.63 18.29 -65.23
N GLY A 766 -60.69 19.01 -65.64
CA GLY A 766 -62.05 18.84 -65.12
C GLY A 766 -62.70 17.48 -65.43
N ASP A 767 -62.16 16.72 -66.40
CA ASP A 767 -62.58 15.36 -66.74
C ASP A 767 -61.60 14.30 -66.17
N GLY A 768 -60.54 14.74 -65.46
CA GLY A 768 -59.51 13.88 -64.86
C GLY A 768 -58.44 13.40 -65.85
N GLY A 769 -58.34 14.01 -67.03
CA GLY A 769 -57.21 13.86 -67.94
C GLY A 769 -55.96 14.57 -67.38
N LEU A 770 -54.76 14.03 -67.63
CA LEU A 770 -53.52 14.69 -67.21
C LEU A 770 -53.06 15.70 -68.26
N GLN A 771 -52.85 16.94 -67.83
CA GLN A 771 -52.41 18.07 -68.64
C GLN A 771 -51.14 18.71 -68.07
N SER A 772 -50.40 19.45 -68.91
CA SER A 772 -49.40 20.40 -68.41
C SER A 772 -50.12 21.52 -67.64
N PRO A 773 -49.55 22.05 -66.54
CA PRO A 773 -50.14 23.16 -65.79
C PRO A 773 -50.65 24.31 -66.67
N SER A 774 -49.94 24.61 -67.76
CA SER A 774 -50.25 25.72 -68.69
C SER A 774 -51.64 25.66 -69.35
N PHE A 775 -52.30 24.51 -69.34
CA PHE A 775 -53.66 24.35 -69.86
C PHE A 775 -54.76 24.40 -68.77
N VAL A 776 -54.39 24.25 -67.49
CA VAL A 776 -55.32 24.08 -66.36
C VAL A 776 -55.38 25.34 -65.50
N LEU A 777 -56.59 25.77 -65.15
CA LEU A 777 -56.81 26.87 -64.19
C LEU A 777 -56.57 26.35 -62.77
N PHE A 778 -55.75 27.04 -61.96
CA PHE A 778 -55.44 26.59 -60.60
C PHE A 778 -56.71 26.42 -59.74
N ASP A 779 -57.64 27.37 -59.83
CA ASP A 779 -58.85 27.41 -58.99
C ASP A 779 -59.78 26.20 -59.19
N SER A 780 -59.74 25.53 -60.34
CA SER A 780 -60.53 24.31 -60.58
C SER A 780 -59.99 23.05 -59.88
N LEU A 781 -58.79 23.11 -59.29
CA LEU A 781 -58.14 21.96 -58.65
C LEU A 781 -58.54 21.78 -57.18
N GLY A 782 -59.06 22.84 -56.52
CA GLY A 782 -59.34 22.84 -55.09
C GLY A 782 -58.11 22.75 -54.18
N TRP A 783 -56.89 22.80 -54.75
CA TRP A 783 -55.63 22.71 -54.01
C TRP A 783 -55.37 23.98 -53.20
N LYS A 784 -54.68 23.85 -52.05
CA LYS A 784 -54.27 24.99 -51.24
C LYS A 784 -53.31 25.90 -52.03
N PRO A 785 -53.60 27.21 -52.20
CA PRO A 785 -52.75 28.10 -52.98
C PRO A 785 -51.40 28.33 -52.28
N ASN A 786 -50.33 28.28 -53.08
CA ASN A 786 -48.98 28.70 -52.68
C ASN A 786 -48.48 29.73 -53.72
N PRO A 787 -48.40 31.04 -53.37
CA PRO A 787 -48.01 32.09 -54.31
C PRO A 787 -46.60 31.93 -54.90
N PHE A 788 -45.67 31.28 -54.20
CA PHE A 788 -44.32 31.04 -54.72
C PHE A 788 -44.29 29.87 -55.71
N LEU A 789 -44.97 28.76 -55.41
CA LEU A 789 -45.08 27.66 -56.37
C LEU A 789 -45.88 28.09 -57.62
N GLN A 790 -46.93 28.89 -57.46
CA GLN A 790 -47.70 29.46 -58.59
C GLN A 790 -46.85 30.43 -59.44
N SER A 791 -45.79 31.05 -58.89
CA SER A 791 -44.86 31.86 -59.69
C SER A 791 -43.82 31.03 -60.46
N LYS A 792 -43.73 29.71 -60.21
CA LYS A 792 -42.75 28.77 -60.78
C LYS A 792 -43.38 27.71 -61.68
N ILE A 793 -44.53 27.18 -61.28
CA ILE A 793 -45.35 26.22 -62.01
C ILE A 793 -46.47 27.00 -62.67
N ARG A 794 -46.39 27.11 -64.00
CA ARG A 794 -47.10 28.10 -64.81
C ARG A 794 -48.48 27.59 -65.18
N PHE A 795 -49.42 27.71 -64.25
CA PHE A 795 -50.84 27.42 -64.50
C PHE A 795 -51.44 28.38 -65.53
N ARG A 796 -52.57 27.98 -66.14
CA ARG A 796 -53.33 28.87 -67.02
C ARG A 796 -53.84 30.09 -66.22
N PRO A 797 -53.59 31.33 -66.69
CA PRO A 797 -54.04 32.53 -65.97
C PRO A 797 -55.57 32.67 -65.98
N PRO A 798 -56.17 33.32 -64.96
CA PRO A 798 -57.57 33.71 -65.00
C PRO A 798 -57.82 34.74 -66.11
N LEU A 799 -58.93 34.60 -66.83
CA LEU A 799 -59.29 35.40 -68.02
C LEU A 799 -59.28 36.94 -67.78
N ILE A 800 -59.42 37.37 -66.51
CA ILE A 800 -59.40 38.79 -66.11
C ILE A 800 -57.99 39.38 -66.20
N GLU A 801 -56.93 38.63 -65.89
CA GLU A 801 -55.55 39.14 -66.00
C GLU A 801 -55.12 39.33 -67.45
N GLU A 802 -55.55 38.44 -68.33
CA GLU A 802 -55.22 38.43 -69.75
C GLU A 802 -55.78 39.69 -70.43
N LEU A 803 -57.07 39.97 -70.21
CA LEU A 803 -57.76 41.18 -70.66
C LEU A 803 -57.17 42.48 -70.07
N ALA A 804 -56.75 42.47 -68.80
CA ALA A 804 -56.10 43.62 -68.16
C ALA A 804 -54.76 43.95 -68.83
N ARG A 805 -53.97 42.92 -69.12
CA ARG A 805 -52.62 43.02 -69.69
C ARG A 805 -52.63 43.44 -71.16
N GLU A 806 -53.59 42.96 -71.95
CA GLU A 806 -53.82 43.45 -73.32
C GLU A 806 -54.27 44.93 -73.36
N ALA A 807 -55.05 45.37 -72.36
CA ALA A 807 -55.46 46.77 -72.23
C ALA A 807 -54.35 47.71 -71.71
N GLY A 808 -53.20 47.18 -71.30
CA GLY A 808 -52.10 47.95 -70.69
C GLY A 808 -52.41 48.47 -69.28
N ILE A 809 -53.37 47.86 -68.58
CA ILE A 809 -53.82 48.25 -67.24
C ILE A 809 -53.27 47.25 -66.21
N GLU A 810 -52.66 47.75 -65.14
CA GLU A 810 -52.18 46.91 -64.05
C GLU A 810 -53.37 46.25 -63.32
N PRO A 811 -53.42 44.90 -63.14
CA PRO A 811 -54.63 44.21 -62.65
C PRO A 811 -55.14 44.74 -61.30
N ALA A 812 -54.24 45.15 -60.41
CA ALA A 812 -54.57 45.75 -59.12
C ALA A 812 -55.42 47.04 -59.24
N VAL A 813 -55.31 47.78 -60.35
CA VAL A 813 -56.14 48.97 -60.63
C VAL A 813 -57.59 48.56 -60.91
N LEU A 814 -57.82 47.44 -61.60
CA LEU A 814 -59.18 46.94 -61.86
C LEU A 814 -59.86 46.46 -60.57
N ASP A 815 -59.13 45.74 -59.70
CA ASP A 815 -59.67 45.34 -58.40
C ASP A 815 -59.83 46.53 -57.43
N LEU A 816 -58.98 47.56 -57.51
CA LEU A 816 -59.17 48.82 -56.79
C LEU A 816 -60.43 49.57 -57.27
N LEU A 817 -60.66 49.68 -58.58
CA LEU A 817 -61.88 50.28 -59.13
C LEU A 817 -63.14 49.50 -58.71
N LYS A 818 -63.07 48.17 -58.75
CA LYS A 818 -64.15 47.24 -58.39
C LYS A 818 -64.47 47.28 -56.89
N SER A 819 -63.47 47.32 -56.02
CA SER A 819 -63.64 47.45 -54.56
C SER A 819 -64.11 48.85 -54.13
N LEU A 820 -63.76 49.89 -54.87
CA LEU A 820 -64.36 51.22 -54.76
C LEU A 820 -65.77 51.31 -55.37
N GLY A 821 -66.30 50.23 -55.95
CA GLY A 821 -67.65 50.17 -56.53
C GLY A 821 -67.82 51.00 -57.81
N VAL A 822 -66.75 51.21 -58.58
CA VAL A 822 -66.76 51.95 -59.85
C VAL A 822 -66.88 50.96 -61.01
N THR A 823 -68.08 50.85 -61.58
CA THR A 823 -68.41 49.86 -62.62
C THR A 823 -68.72 50.47 -64.00
N SER A 824 -68.50 51.78 -64.18
CA SER A 824 -68.65 52.46 -65.49
C SER A 824 -67.73 53.67 -65.62
N GLU A 825 -67.38 54.01 -66.86
CA GLU A 825 -66.53 55.17 -67.16
C GLU A 825 -67.15 56.50 -66.71
N ALA A 826 -68.48 56.64 -66.81
CA ALA A 826 -69.20 57.83 -66.38
C ALA A 826 -69.08 58.07 -64.87
N GLU A 827 -69.19 57.01 -64.04
CA GLU A 827 -69.00 57.12 -62.59
C GLU A 827 -67.53 57.37 -62.23
N LEU A 828 -66.57 56.80 -62.99
CA LEU A 828 -65.15 57.09 -62.82
C LEU A 828 -64.82 58.57 -63.10
N ARG A 829 -65.22 59.09 -64.27
CA ARG A 829 -65.04 60.50 -64.67
C ARG A 829 -65.68 61.46 -63.66
N ARG A 830 -66.88 61.12 -63.16
CA ARG A 830 -67.63 61.91 -62.17
C ARG A 830 -66.91 61.96 -60.82
N ARG A 831 -66.34 60.85 -60.34
CA ARG A 831 -65.55 60.83 -59.10
C ARG A 831 -64.21 61.54 -59.23
N LEU A 832 -63.58 61.47 -60.40
CA LEU A 832 -62.37 62.22 -60.75
C LEU A 832 -62.64 63.71 -61.07
N LYS A 833 -63.92 64.14 -61.08
CA LYS A 833 -64.36 65.53 -61.37
C LYS A 833 -63.84 66.10 -62.69
N ILE A 834 -63.81 65.27 -63.74
CA ILE A 834 -63.34 65.68 -65.06
C ILE A 834 -64.53 66.27 -65.86
N GLU A 835 -64.63 67.61 -65.89
CA GLU A 835 -65.56 68.35 -66.75
C GLU A 835 -64.89 68.74 -68.09
N GLU A 836 -65.67 68.87 -69.17
CA GLU A 836 -65.15 69.15 -70.52
C GLU A 836 -64.96 70.65 -70.81
N PRO A 837 -63.78 71.09 -71.31
CA PRO A 837 -63.59 72.42 -71.90
C PRO A 837 -63.50 72.40 -73.43
N SER A 838 -64.06 73.44 -74.06
CA SER A 838 -63.94 73.72 -75.50
C SER A 838 -62.56 74.31 -75.88
N PRO A 839 -62.14 74.31 -77.17
CA PRO A 839 -60.74 74.53 -77.53
C PRO A 839 -60.34 76.00 -77.79
N LYS A 840 -59.16 76.42 -77.29
CA LYS A 840 -58.04 76.98 -78.08
C LYS A 840 -56.85 77.49 -77.23
N GLU A 841 -55.66 77.45 -77.87
CA GLU A 841 -54.52 78.39 -77.81
C GLU A 841 -54.19 79.16 -76.50
N GLY A 842 -52.96 79.02 -76.00
CA GLY A 842 -52.40 79.94 -74.99
C GLY A 842 -51.06 79.49 -74.39
N ASP A 843 -49.96 80.15 -74.79
CA ASP A 843 -48.60 79.96 -74.27
C ASP A 843 -48.36 80.66 -72.91
N GLY A 844 -47.30 80.28 -72.19
CA GLY A 844 -46.54 81.20 -71.34
C GLY A 844 -46.84 81.32 -69.84
N GLY A 845 -46.01 80.67 -69.02
CA GLY A 845 -45.19 81.39 -68.02
C GLY A 845 -45.81 81.96 -66.73
N ALA A 846 -45.76 81.16 -65.66
CA ALA A 846 -45.20 81.47 -64.33
C ALA A 846 -45.73 82.62 -63.41
N ASP A 847 -45.59 82.33 -62.10
CA ASP A 847 -45.40 83.24 -60.95
C ASP A 847 -46.59 84.03 -60.35
N LYS A 848 -46.86 83.75 -59.05
CA LYS A 848 -47.03 84.70 -57.92
C LYS A 848 -48.20 85.73 -57.92
N ASP A 849 -48.84 86.10 -56.79
CA ASP A 849 -48.71 85.65 -55.39
C ASP A 849 -49.87 86.16 -54.47
N VAL A 850 -49.92 85.66 -53.23
CA VAL A 850 -50.22 86.40 -51.97
C VAL A 850 -51.66 86.90 -51.57
N ARG A 851 -52.02 86.49 -50.33
CA ARG A 851 -52.95 87.05 -49.29
C ARG A 851 -54.48 87.01 -49.51
N SER A 852 -55.32 86.50 -48.60
CA SER A 852 -55.53 86.70 -47.11
C SER A 852 -56.50 87.85 -46.82
N PRO A 853 -57.18 87.92 -45.64
CA PRO A 853 -56.94 87.21 -44.35
C PRO A 853 -58.21 86.46 -43.82
N ASP A 854 -58.47 86.11 -42.54
CA ASP A 854 -57.90 86.53 -41.23
C ASP A 854 -58.06 85.53 -40.04
N GLU A 855 -57.69 86.00 -38.84
CA GLU A 855 -57.66 85.49 -37.44
C GLU A 855 -58.99 84.95 -36.80
N GLU A 856 -59.05 84.35 -35.59
CA GLU A 856 -58.12 84.34 -34.42
C GLU A 856 -58.11 83.03 -33.58
N HIS A 857 -57.00 82.85 -32.84
CA HIS A 857 -56.55 81.94 -31.75
C HIS A 857 -57.45 80.80 -31.15
N GLU A 858 -56.90 79.66 -30.68
CA GLU A 858 -55.51 79.16 -30.49
C GLU A 858 -55.50 77.60 -30.51
N GLY A 859 -54.44 76.79 -30.28
CA GLY A 859 -53.02 76.97 -29.85
C GLY A 859 -52.59 75.85 -28.86
N LYS A 860 -51.33 75.37 -28.76
CA LYS A 860 -50.09 75.54 -29.56
C LYS A 860 -49.24 74.25 -29.53
N ALA A 861 -48.49 74.01 -30.62
CA ALA A 861 -47.09 73.48 -30.76
C ALA A 861 -46.53 72.32 -29.87
N GLY A 862 -45.69 71.38 -30.37
CA GLY A 862 -45.01 71.20 -31.67
C GLY A 862 -43.53 71.67 -31.66
N GLN A 863 -42.49 70.81 -31.73
CA GLN A 863 -41.93 69.97 -32.83
C GLN A 863 -40.94 70.67 -33.80
N GLY A 864 -39.94 69.90 -34.29
CA GLY A 864 -38.82 70.30 -35.19
C GLY A 864 -37.44 69.99 -34.55
N GLU A 865 -36.45 69.27 -35.12
CA GLU A 865 -35.86 69.08 -36.48
C GLU A 865 -34.77 70.10 -36.88
N GLY A 866 -33.62 69.63 -37.43
CA GLY A 866 -32.65 70.50 -38.12
C GLY A 866 -31.18 70.04 -38.21
N LYS A 867 -30.70 69.85 -39.45
CA LYS A 867 -29.33 69.52 -39.94
C LYS A 867 -28.17 70.45 -39.49
N GLY A 868 -26.91 69.99 -39.69
CA GLY A 868 -25.92 70.81 -40.43
C GLY A 868 -24.49 71.01 -39.85
N ASP A 869 -23.53 70.27 -40.42
CA ASP A 869 -22.06 70.37 -40.50
C ASP A 869 -21.21 71.53 -39.89
N GLU A 870 -20.05 71.09 -39.36
CA GLU A 870 -18.67 71.67 -39.30
C GLU A 870 -18.29 72.96 -38.52
N GLU A 871 -17.25 72.79 -37.67
CA GLU A 871 -16.22 73.76 -37.22
C GLU A 871 -16.64 74.96 -36.29
N LYS A 872 -15.80 75.52 -35.40
CA LYS A 872 -14.33 75.43 -35.22
C LYS A 872 -13.84 75.81 -33.79
N ALA A 873 -12.68 75.26 -33.41
CA ALA A 873 -11.58 75.83 -32.58
C ALA A 873 -11.76 76.31 -31.11
N GLY A 874 -10.82 75.88 -30.25
CA GLY A 874 -10.38 76.60 -29.03
C GLY A 874 -9.90 75.70 -27.87
N GLY A 875 -8.60 75.57 -27.54
CA GLY A 875 -7.38 75.94 -28.27
C GLY A 875 -6.14 76.19 -27.38
N HIS A 876 -4.95 75.74 -27.84
CA HIS A 876 -3.57 76.09 -27.38
C HIS A 876 -3.11 75.50 -26.02
N GLN A 877 -1.82 75.20 -25.76
CA GLN A 877 -0.52 75.30 -26.51
C GLN A 877 0.43 74.15 -26.03
N GLY A 878 1.49 73.65 -26.68
CA GLY A 878 2.36 74.05 -27.84
C GLY A 878 3.79 74.40 -27.35
N ASP A 879 4.96 73.98 -27.87
CA ASP A 879 5.53 73.27 -29.06
C ASP A 879 6.86 72.58 -28.59
N GLY A 880 7.53 71.58 -29.18
CA GLY A 880 7.38 70.75 -30.40
C GLY A 880 8.76 70.23 -30.91
N ARG A 881 8.84 69.75 -32.18
CA ARG A 881 10.06 69.30 -32.94
C ARG A 881 10.74 67.98 -32.49
N GLY A 882 11.30 67.12 -33.35
CA GLY A 882 11.19 67.00 -34.82
C GLY A 882 12.22 66.09 -35.54
N ALA A 883 11.76 65.34 -36.55
CA ALA A 883 12.47 64.87 -37.78
C ALA A 883 13.34 63.57 -37.86
N ARG A 884 13.02 62.76 -38.90
CA ARG A 884 13.89 61.92 -39.82
C ARG A 884 14.36 60.48 -39.48
N ARG A 885 13.71 59.53 -40.20
CA ARG A 885 14.26 58.50 -41.14
C ARG A 885 15.19 57.33 -40.68
N LYS A 886 14.76 56.12 -41.11
CA LYS A 886 15.52 54.95 -41.62
C LYS A 886 16.41 54.11 -40.67
N GLY A 887 16.31 52.78 -40.81
CA GLY A 887 17.49 51.92 -40.96
C GLY A 887 17.54 50.62 -40.16
N ASP A 888 17.13 49.51 -40.80
CA ASP A 888 17.76 48.18 -40.82
C ASP A 888 18.66 47.70 -39.63
N ASN A 889 18.16 46.68 -38.93
CA ASN A 889 18.71 45.30 -38.89
C ASN A 889 19.88 44.90 -37.96
N GLN A 890 19.78 43.64 -37.48
CA GLN A 890 20.83 42.70 -37.00
C GLN A 890 21.58 42.85 -35.65
N ASP A 891 21.60 41.71 -34.93
CA ASP A 891 22.74 40.99 -34.29
C ASP A 891 23.62 41.67 -33.20
N ALA A 892 24.22 40.98 -32.22
CA ALA A 892 24.00 39.65 -31.60
C ALA A 892 24.91 39.47 -30.33
N GLU A 893 24.80 38.31 -29.65
CA GLU A 893 25.81 37.63 -28.80
C GLU A 893 26.29 38.19 -27.43
N LYS A 894 26.22 37.29 -26.40
CA LYS A 894 27.27 36.94 -25.38
C LYS A 894 27.71 37.98 -24.30
N ALA A 895 28.22 37.59 -23.13
CA ALA A 895 28.23 36.31 -22.39
C ALA A 895 28.60 36.50 -20.89
N GLU A 896 28.26 35.48 -20.08
CA GLU A 896 28.95 34.92 -18.88
C GLU A 896 29.34 35.76 -17.62
N ASP A 897 29.02 35.13 -16.48
CA ASP A 897 29.66 35.10 -15.15
C ASP A 897 30.03 36.36 -14.32
N ALA A 898 29.33 36.51 -13.19
CA ALA A 898 29.94 36.43 -11.84
C ALA A 898 28.90 36.16 -10.71
N ARG A 899 29.30 35.39 -9.69
CA ARG A 899 28.70 35.29 -8.32
C ARG A 899 29.71 35.89 -7.30
N PRO A 900 29.43 36.01 -5.98
CA PRO A 900 28.19 35.84 -5.21
C PRO A 900 27.78 37.08 -4.35
N GLY A 901 26.65 37.01 -3.65
CA GLY A 901 26.22 38.00 -2.63
C GLY A 901 24.98 37.54 -1.87
N SER A 902 24.91 37.77 -0.56
CA SER A 902 23.97 37.14 0.37
C SER A 902 22.72 37.96 0.74
N ASP A 903 21.73 37.24 1.28
CA ASP A 903 20.63 37.67 2.17
C ASP A 903 19.43 38.47 1.64
N GLY A 904 18.25 38.13 2.20
CA GLY A 904 16.95 38.71 1.85
C GLY A 904 15.75 37.88 2.33
N SER A 905 15.48 37.87 3.64
CA SER A 905 14.38 37.11 4.25
C SER A 905 13.00 37.78 4.18
N PRO A 906 11.89 37.01 4.15
CA PRO A 906 10.54 37.52 4.40
C PRO A 906 9.85 36.91 5.63
N ARG A 907 9.30 37.79 6.49
CA ARG A 907 8.21 37.54 7.46
C ARG A 907 6.88 37.97 6.83
N GLU A 908 5.68 37.58 7.26
CA GLU A 908 5.17 36.58 8.21
C GLU A 908 3.68 36.34 7.86
N GLY A 909 3.10 35.19 8.21
CA GLY A 909 1.67 34.93 8.00
C GLY A 909 1.20 33.64 8.69
N MET A 910 0.39 33.79 9.73
CA MET A 910 -0.23 32.69 10.49
C MET A 910 -1.38 32.04 9.68
N ASP A 911 -1.84 30.82 9.97
CA ASP A 911 -1.60 30.00 11.17
C ASP A 911 -1.51 28.50 10.82
N GLY A 912 -0.83 27.71 11.66
CA GLY A 912 -0.56 26.29 11.40
C GLY A 912 0.78 25.83 11.98
N ARG A 913 0.86 25.72 13.31
CA ARG A 913 2.09 25.29 14.00
C ARG A 913 2.47 23.87 13.60
N PRO A 914 3.69 23.61 13.07
CA PRO A 914 4.17 22.25 12.94
C PRO A 914 4.40 21.66 14.34
N HIS A 915 3.93 20.44 14.57
CA HIS A 915 4.39 19.66 15.71
C HIS A 915 5.84 19.24 15.44
N VAL A 916 6.80 19.96 16.01
CA VAL A 916 8.18 19.46 16.13
C VAL A 916 8.10 18.18 16.96
N PHE A 917 8.54 17.06 16.39
CA PHE A 917 8.69 15.82 17.15
C PHE A 917 9.83 16.02 18.15
N ILE A 918 9.46 16.23 19.40
CA ILE A 918 10.38 16.24 20.54
C ILE A 918 10.80 14.79 20.78
N SER A 919 12.11 14.54 20.79
CA SER A 919 12.62 13.24 21.20
C SER A 919 12.36 12.95 22.68
N TYR A 920 12.07 11.70 22.98
CA TYR A 920 12.02 11.20 24.36
C TYR A 920 13.31 10.47 24.77
N VAL A 921 14.29 10.38 23.86
CA VAL A 921 15.64 9.85 24.11
C VAL A 921 16.65 10.75 23.38
N GLY A 922 17.43 11.55 24.09
CA GLY A 922 18.44 12.42 23.47
C GLY A 922 19.74 11.68 23.14
N ALA A 923 20.38 12.06 22.04
CA ALA A 923 21.78 11.74 21.75
C ALA A 923 22.53 13.06 21.56
N HIS A 924 23.52 13.31 22.41
CA HIS A 924 24.32 14.53 22.39
C HIS A 924 25.80 14.09 22.37
N PRO A 925 26.55 14.35 21.29
CA PRO A 925 27.92 13.85 21.14
C PRO A 925 28.95 14.62 21.99
N ASP A 926 28.63 15.85 22.41
CA ASP A 926 29.45 16.71 23.27
C ASP A 926 28.69 17.10 24.55
N GLU A 927 29.38 17.21 25.69
CA GLU A 927 28.76 17.55 26.99
C GLU A 927 28.48 19.07 27.17
N GLU A 928 28.95 19.94 26.27
CA GLU A 928 28.85 21.41 26.38
C GLU A 928 27.76 22.04 25.50
N GLU A 929 26.51 21.54 25.56
CA GLU A 929 25.37 22.30 25.04
C GLU A 929 25.15 23.61 25.84
N PRO A 930 24.82 24.74 25.18
CA PRO A 930 24.50 25.98 25.87
C PRO A 930 23.19 25.84 26.65
N ASP A 931 23.18 26.29 27.90
CA ASP A 931 22.08 26.13 28.86
C ASP A 931 20.68 26.44 28.26
N PRO A 932 19.68 25.54 28.40
CA PRO A 932 18.35 25.71 27.80
C PRO A 932 17.50 26.90 28.28
N ASP A 933 17.92 27.66 29.29
CA ASP A 933 17.31 28.94 29.69
C ASP A 933 18.30 30.13 29.54
N GLY A 934 19.44 29.93 28.87
CA GLY A 934 20.48 30.93 28.65
C GLY A 934 21.23 31.34 29.92
N LEU A 935 21.46 30.41 30.84
CA LEU A 935 22.15 30.64 32.11
C LEU A 935 23.63 30.23 32.06
N ASP A 936 24.48 30.91 32.84
CA ASP A 936 25.74 30.32 33.28
C ASP A 936 25.51 29.29 34.39
N ALA A 937 26.51 28.44 34.65
CA ALA A 937 26.39 27.36 35.63
C ALA A 937 26.04 27.83 37.06
N ALA A 938 26.51 29.01 37.48
CA ALA A 938 26.18 29.54 38.80
C ALA A 938 24.73 30.04 38.87
N ALA A 939 24.23 30.63 37.79
CA ALA A 939 22.84 31.05 37.67
C ALA A 939 21.86 29.86 37.50
N ARG A 940 22.28 28.77 36.85
CA ARG A 940 21.57 27.48 36.80
C ARG A 940 21.40 26.88 38.20
N MET A 941 22.50 26.69 38.94
CA MET A 941 22.47 26.17 40.32
C MET A 941 21.63 27.04 41.26
N ASN A 942 21.65 28.37 41.09
CA ASN A 942 20.82 29.29 41.87
C ASN A 942 19.32 29.14 41.54
N LEU A 943 18.96 28.93 40.27
CA LEU A 943 17.56 28.68 39.87
C LEU A 943 17.03 27.36 40.45
N GLU A 944 17.87 26.32 40.48
CA GLU A 944 17.55 25.01 41.05
C GLU A 944 17.44 25.06 42.58
N ALA A 945 18.34 25.78 43.26
CA ALA A 945 18.21 26.04 44.69
C ALA A 945 16.89 26.74 45.05
N GLN A 946 16.47 27.74 44.27
CA GLN A 946 15.18 28.43 44.43
C GLN A 946 13.97 27.53 44.15
N ALA A 947 14.08 26.62 43.18
CA ALA A 947 13.05 25.61 42.91
C ALA A 947 12.91 24.61 44.08
N ILE A 948 14.03 24.16 44.65
CA ILE A 948 14.05 23.28 45.83
C ILE A 948 13.44 24.00 47.05
N ASP A 949 13.82 25.25 47.32
CA ASP A 949 13.22 26.01 48.44
C ASP A 949 11.73 26.29 48.25
N LEU A 950 11.26 26.50 47.00
CA LEU A 950 9.83 26.58 46.70
C LEU A 950 9.12 25.25 46.99
N ILE A 951 9.69 24.10 46.61
CA ILE A 951 9.12 22.77 46.92
C ILE A 951 9.05 22.57 48.43
N LEU A 952 10.14 22.80 49.16
CA LEU A 952 10.21 22.65 50.63
C LEU A 952 9.22 23.58 51.36
N SER A 953 8.91 24.76 50.79
CA SER A 953 7.91 25.68 51.35
C SER A 953 6.45 25.21 51.19
N GLN A 954 6.17 24.36 50.19
CA GLN A 954 4.84 23.78 49.93
C GLN A 954 4.69 22.38 50.53
N GLU A 955 5.78 21.60 50.55
CA GLU A 955 5.82 20.18 50.89
C GLU A 955 7.00 19.91 51.85
N PRO A 956 6.88 20.31 53.13
CA PRO A 956 7.98 20.26 54.11
C PRO A 956 8.29 18.83 54.64
N PHE A 957 7.75 17.78 54.00
CA PHE A 957 8.09 16.38 54.27
C PHE A 957 9.31 15.91 53.44
N TRP A 958 9.63 16.61 52.35
CA TRP A 958 10.86 16.38 51.60
C TRP A 958 12.09 16.84 52.37
N GLN A 959 13.19 16.08 52.24
CA GLN A 959 14.50 16.38 52.80
C GLN A 959 15.52 16.49 51.66
N ARG A 960 16.43 17.47 51.73
CA ARG A 960 17.52 17.64 50.75
C ARG A 960 18.51 16.49 50.84
N THR A 961 18.93 15.96 49.69
CA THR A 961 20.00 14.96 49.63
C THR A 961 21.37 15.55 50.00
N PRO A 962 22.33 14.71 50.43
CA PRO A 962 23.73 15.14 50.56
C PRO A 962 24.30 15.59 49.20
N PRO A 963 25.26 16.54 49.18
CA PRO A 963 25.96 16.90 47.95
C PRO A 963 26.59 15.69 47.26
N ASN A 964 26.53 15.67 45.92
CA ASN A 964 26.98 14.58 45.05
C ASN A 964 26.14 13.28 45.11
N ASN A 965 24.89 13.31 45.60
CA ASN A 965 23.97 12.19 45.44
C ASN A 965 23.61 11.97 43.94
N PRO A 966 23.85 10.78 43.37
CA PRO A 966 23.50 10.50 41.97
C PRO A 966 22.00 10.22 41.82
N GLY A 967 21.29 11.08 41.09
CA GLY A 967 19.99 10.75 40.50
C GLY A 967 18.72 11.30 41.17
N TYR A 968 18.83 12.06 42.28
CA TYR A 968 17.70 12.77 42.91
C TYR A 968 18.17 13.87 43.91
N ASP A 969 17.37 14.92 44.09
CA ASP A 969 17.68 16.10 44.93
C ASP A 969 16.95 16.09 46.29
N LEU A 970 15.81 15.42 46.33
CA LEU A 970 14.89 15.37 47.47
C LEU A 970 14.48 13.92 47.76
N PHE A 971 14.31 13.60 49.04
CA PHE A 971 13.78 12.30 49.48
C PHE A 971 12.83 12.43 50.67
N GLU A 972 11.97 11.44 50.86
CA GLU A 972 11.10 11.29 52.02
C GLU A 972 11.51 10.03 52.77
N ALA A 973 11.90 10.16 54.03
CA ALA A 973 12.36 9.03 54.84
C ALA A 973 11.18 8.15 55.30
N GLY A 974 11.33 6.83 55.17
CA GLY A 974 10.41 5.82 55.70
C GLY A 974 10.57 5.61 57.21
N GLU A 975 9.74 4.72 57.76
CA GLU A 975 9.71 4.42 59.21
C GLU A 975 11.01 3.74 59.72
N ASP A 976 11.81 3.20 58.81
CA ASP A 976 13.12 2.57 59.04
C ASP A 976 14.32 3.50 58.77
N GLY A 977 14.09 4.69 58.21
CA GLY A 977 15.13 5.62 57.77
C GLY A 977 15.64 5.42 56.33
N SER A 978 15.11 4.44 55.59
CA SER A 978 15.35 4.32 54.14
C SER A 978 14.58 5.40 53.35
N PRO A 979 14.96 5.75 52.12
CA PRO A 979 14.21 6.73 51.33
C PRO A 979 12.97 6.10 50.69
N ALA A 980 11.80 6.27 51.32
CA ALA A 980 10.52 5.75 50.87
C ALA A 980 9.94 6.46 49.63
N ARG A 981 10.39 7.69 49.34
CA ARG A 981 10.21 8.36 48.04
C ARG A 981 11.47 9.09 47.62
N LEU A 982 11.72 9.11 46.32
CA LEU A 982 12.80 9.84 45.65
C LEU A 982 12.21 10.93 44.74
N CYS A 983 12.85 12.09 44.67
CA CYS A 983 12.40 13.21 43.86
C CYS A 983 13.57 13.98 43.23
N GLU A 984 13.63 13.98 41.91
CA GLU A 984 14.49 14.83 41.09
C GLU A 984 13.78 16.17 40.79
N VAL A 985 14.51 17.28 40.87
CA VAL A 985 13.98 18.63 40.74
C VAL A 985 14.58 19.34 39.53
N LYS A 986 13.74 19.75 38.58
CA LYS A 986 14.17 20.48 37.37
C LYS A 986 13.55 21.88 37.35
N ALA A 987 14.38 22.90 37.33
CA ALA A 987 13.96 24.30 37.25
C ALA A 987 14.01 24.84 35.80
N MET A 988 13.01 25.63 35.40
CA MET A 988 12.99 26.28 34.09
C MET A 988 12.34 27.66 34.13
N LYS A 989 12.80 28.60 33.29
CA LYS A 989 12.19 29.96 33.21
C LYS A 989 10.88 29.95 32.41
N GLY A 990 10.80 29.07 31.43
CA GLY A 990 9.57 28.80 30.67
C GLY A 990 8.63 27.84 31.41
N GLY A 991 7.81 27.14 30.65
CA GLY A 991 7.10 25.94 31.10
C GLY A 991 7.30 24.80 30.11
N LEU A 992 6.77 23.61 30.41
CA LEU A 992 6.94 22.40 29.60
C LEU A 992 6.31 22.50 28.19
N GLN A 993 5.45 23.50 27.95
CA GLN A 993 4.92 23.82 26.62
C GLN A 993 5.91 24.58 25.73
N ALA A 994 7.02 25.10 26.27
CA ALA A 994 8.01 25.89 25.55
C ALA A 994 9.25 25.07 25.14
N ARG A 995 9.69 24.14 26.00
CA ARG A 995 10.78 23.19 25.76
C ARG A 995 10.61 21.93 26.63
N PRO A 996 11.15 20.77 26.23
CA PRO A 996 11.21 19.60 27.09
C PRO A 996 12.12 19.81 28.31
N VAL A 997 12.04 18.85 29.22
CA VAL A 997 12.96 18.65 30.35
C VAL A 997 13.45 17.20 30.27
N GLY A 998 14.76 17.02 30.13
CA GLY A 998 15.39 15.71 30.14
C GLY A 998 15.71 15.22 31.56
N LEU A 999 15.84 13.90 31.70
CA LEU A 999 16.58 13.25 32.78
C LEU A 999 17.96 12.86 32.24
N SER A 1000 19.01 12.97 33.05
CA SER A 1000 20.29 12.35 32.70
C SER A 1000 20.16 10.82 32.68
N ARG A 1001 21.12 10.12 32.06
CA ARG A 1001 21.14 8.65 32.04
C ARG A 1001 20.93 8.04 33.44
N THR A 1002 21.70 8.50 34.43
CA THR A 1002 21.61 8.04 35.82
C THR A 1002 20.26 8.36 36.46
N GLN A 1003 19.68 9.52 36.17
CA GLN A 1003 18.34 9.89 36.68
C GLN A 1003 17.25 9.00 36.07
N PHE A 1004 17.38 8.61 34.79
CA PHE A 1004 16.47 7.67 34.13
C PHE A 1004 16.65 6.23 34.64
N GLU A 1005 17.89 5.79 34.90
CA GLU A 1005 18.19 4.49 35.52
C GLU A 1005 17.55 4.40 36.93
N TYR A 1006 17.75 5.41 37.78
CA TYR A 1006 17.09 5.50 39.10
C TYR A 1006 15.55 5.54 38.98
N ALA A 1007 15.00 6.28 38.02
CA ALA A 1007 13.56 6.35 37.79
C ALA A 1007 12.95 5.01 37.36
N ARG A 1008 13.70 4.20 36.62
CA ARG A 1008 13.31 2.84 36.21
C ARG A 1008 13.37 1.86 37.38
N GLU A 1009 14.42 1.94 38.19
CA GLU A 1009 14.65 1.04 39.34
C GLU A 1009 13.64 1.26 40.47
N HIS A 1010 13.31 2.53 40.77
CA HIS A 1010 12.43 2.89 41.89
C HIS A 1010 10.97 3.14 41.47
N GLY A 1011 10.69 3.29 40.16
CA GLY A 1011 9.35 3.34 39.56
C GLY A 1011 8.38 4.28 40.28
N LYS A 1012 7.37 3.71 40.94
CA LYS A 1012 6.32 4.46 41.67
C LYS A 1012 6.82 5.23 42.91
N ALA A 1013 8.00 4.88 43.45
CA ALA A 1013 8.64 5.64 44.52
C ALA A 1013 9.41 6.86 43.97
N TYR A 1014 9.74 6.89 42.67
CA TYR A 1014 10.44 7.99 42.02
C TYR A 1014 9.48 9.05 41.46
N TRP A 1015 9.87 10.30 41.61
CA TRP A 1015 9.16 11.47 41.10
C TRP A 1015 10.11 12.43 40.38
N LEU A 1016 9.60 13.07 39.34
CA LEU A 1016 10.20 14.23 38.69
C LEU A 1016 9.32 15.47 39.00
N TYR A 1017 9.90 16.45 39.67
CA TYR A 1017 9.26 17.71 40.02
C TYR A 1017 9.81 18.82 39.13
N VAL A 1018 8.98 19.36 38.25
CA VAL A 1018 9.37 20.46 37.35
C VAL A 1018 8.79 21.77 37.86
N VAL A 1019 9.65 22.74 38.16
CA VAL A 1019 9.24 24.10 38.51
C VAL A 1019 9.29 24.97 37.25
N GLU A 1020 8.12 25.15 36.65
CA GLU A 1020 7.89 26.11 35.58
C GLU A 1020 7.94 27.54 36.14
N HIS A 1021 8.42 28.50 35.36
CA HIS A 1021 8.57 29.91 35.73
C HIS A 1021 9.35 30.14 37.03
N ALA A 1022 10.35 29.29 37.28
CA ALA A 1022 11.23 29.36 38.44
C ALA A 1022 11.89 30.75 38.58
N GLY A 1023 12.10 31.20 39.82
CA GLY A 1023 12.64 32.54 40.11
C GLY A 1023 11.66 33.70 39.85
N THR A 1024 10.35 33.44 39.70
CA THR A 1024 9.33 34.48 39.52
C THR A 1024 8.12 34.26 40.44
N ASP A 1025 7.34 35.32 40.67
CA ASP A 1025 6.06 35.25 41.41
C ASP A 1025 5.01 34.34 40.74
N GLY A 1026 5.25 33.91 39.48
CA GLY A 1026 4.40 33.00 38.72
C GLY A 1026 4.84 31.53 38.75
N ALA A 1027 5.82 31.17 39.59
CA ALA A 1027 6.39 29.82 39.64
C ALA A 1027 5.35 28.73 39.93
N ARG A 1028 5.35 27.66 39.11
CA ARG A 1028 4.35 26.58 39.11
C ARG A 1028 5.02 25.21 39.18
N LEU A 1029 4.62 24.43 40.18
CA LEU A 1029 5.15 23.09 40.42
C LEU A 1029 4.31 22.00 39.73
N VAL A 1030 4.90 21.34 38.73
CA VAL A 1030 4.38 20.16 38.03
C VAL A 1030 5.01 18.91 38.63
N ARG A 1031 4.22 17.87 38.90
CA ARG A 1031 4.66 16.63 39.58
C ARG A 1031 4.40 15.42 38.68
N ILE A 1032 5.44 14.62 38.41
CA ILE A 1032 5.38 13.44 37.54
C ILE A 1032 5.89 12.23 38.34
N GLN A 1033 4.98 11.40 38.85
CA GLN A 1033 5.35 10.11 39.45
C GLN A 1033 5.67 9.10 38.34
N ASP A 1034 6.66 8.22 38.57
CA ASP A 1034 6.98 7.09 37.69
C ASP A 1034 7.20 7.52 36.22
N PRO A 1035 8.11 8.47 35.94
CA PRO A 1035 8.31 8.99 34.58
C PRO A 1035 8.83 7.91 33.62
N ALA A 1036 9.58 6.92 34.12
CA ALA A 1036 10.06 5.78 33.34
C ALA A 1036 8.94 4.75 33.06
N GLY A 1037 8.23 4.27 34.08
CA GLY A 1037 7.17 3.26 33.91
C GLY A 1037 5.90 3.77 33.22
N ARG A 1038 5.72 5.10 33.14
CA ARG A 1038 4.65 5.73 32.33
C ARG A 1038 5.02 5.95 30.87
N ALA A 1039 6.29 5.85 30.48
CA ALA A 1039 6.70 5.88 29.08
C ALA A 1039 6.25 4.59 28.37
N ARG A 1040 5.46 4.72 27.30
CA ARG A 1040 4.95 3.57 26.52
C ARG A 1040 5.57 3.43 25.13
N THR A 1041 6.20 4.48 24.64
CA THR A 1041 6.78 4.59 23.31
C THR A 1041 7.97 5.53 23.38
N PHE A 1042 9.11 5.09 22.88
CA PHE A 1042 10.26 5.96 22.66
C PHE A 1042 10.17 6.59 21.28
N THR A 1043 10.80 7.74 21.10
CA THR A 1043 10.88 8.45 19.82
C THR A 1043 12.23 9.15 19.82
N PHE A 1044 12.91 9.08 18.68
CA PHE A 1044 14.23 9.66 18.43
C PHE A 1044 14.08 10.89 17.51
N ASP A 1045 14.98 11.85 17.61
CA ASP A 1045 15.07 12.98 16.69
C ASP A 1045 16.33 12.91 15.81
N HIS A 1046 16.55 13.95 15.02
CA HIS A 1046 17.68 14.10 14.12
C HIS A 1046 19.08 14.02 14.76
N GLY A 1047 19.25 14.30 16.05
CA GLY A 1047 20.57 14.20 16.71
C GLY A 1047 21.10 12.76 16.78
N TRP A 1048 20.24 11.77 16.57
CA TRP A 1048 20.64 10.37 16.44
C TRP A 1048 21.34 10.06 15.11
N LEU A 1049 21.25 10.93 14.10
CA LEU A 1049 22.04 10.79 12.87
C LEU A 1049 23.54 11.06 13.14
N ASP A 1050 23.85 11.98 14.06
CA ASP A 1050 25.24 12.37 14.38
C ASP A 1050 26.01 11.27 15.13
N ILE A 1051 25.31 10.25 15.65
CA ILE A 1051 25.87 9.05 16.27
C ILE A 1051 25.48 7.73 15.56
N ALA A 1052 24.78 7.80 14.42
CA ALA A 1052 24.41 6.63 13.65
C ALA A 1052 25.51 6.23 12.66
N ASP A 1053 25.60 4.93 12.37
CA ASP A 1053 26.34 4.42 11.23
C ASP A 1053 25.40 4.49 10.01
N VAL A 1054 25.62 5.48 9.14
CA VAL A 1054 24.69 5.85 8.05
C VAL A 1054 25.29 5.43 6.70
N ASP A 1055 24.49 4.75 5.87
CA ASP A 1055 24.84 4.41 4.49
C ASP A 1055 25.20 5.67 3.67
N ALA A 1056 26.20 5.55 2.77
CA ALA A 1056 26.63 6.66 1.94
C ALA A 1056 25.63 6.98 0.80
N GLU A 1057 25.35 8.28 0.60
CA GLU A 1057 24.50 8.83 -0.49
C GLU A 1057 25.10 8.69 -1.89
#